data_AF-A0A936MGV7-F1
#
_entry.id   AF-A0A936MGV7-F1
#
_cell.length_a   1.000
_cell.length_b   1.000
_cell.length_c   1.000
_cell.angle_alpha   90.00
_cell.angle_beta   90.00
_cell.angle_gamma   90.00
#
_symmetry.space_group_name_H-M   'P 1'
#
loop_
_entity.id
_entity.type
_entity.pdbx_description
1 polymer ?
#
loop_
_entity_poly.entity_id
_entity_poly.type
_entity_poly.pdbx_seq_one_letter_code
_entity_poly.pdbx_strand_id
1 'polypeptide(L)'
;MAKQKITKQQPLPKAKPNAATEKIVYAPWTAFPSSLLHYILAIAAVIFSLLIYSNTFSNGYVLDDVGAITNNHFVKEGWIGIPKLFDIEFWHFDNMKLGYYRPLALVTFAMEWGIFGDNPQVSHTNNVIIYAGTIFLLFWVCYKGFTNGNVWYAFFATLIFALHPIHTEVVANLKSRDEIMSFGGILLAALFYIWYRERNEAREKILLPALYVLLICVIAFVFKLDFGTRGRTWTVIFCAFAGAMPFIFKTKPSYVFALISLYFAAMAKESSMSATLLLPLIVWRRDNTSNIFELIKSWLPFLGVILVFFIHKNMALGYINPKELPWDIVNYPYRFLGAKFLSTFTILFYCIWKVTIPYPQSYDYSYNQIPIGAFDNPTTWAGLILAGGIIYFSWKAFFGKKFDYIGLLILVVGLLPNMLFVITRGGIFAERFLYVPALGFALLLVQGLFWINEKYVLKHAEEHAEDIFSIKQLVVPCIALLPILGFFSYRTWIRNDIWKSDATLFSSDIRFSPQSCHVNKHLGSEVINQAFRLMDSLNKKQYTKDGFKKDSNRLKELCDFGLHHTRRAMEIHPKFGEAIFKMGYFYQAVRPNIDSAVFYYRKSIAATPTYYFNYGNIGIIYESIGKPDLASWYYNEAVRINPQYKDAYGLRDKLKARTGLDVKTLPVQYTKYIHTLPISGAACD
;
A
#
# COMPACT_ATOMS: atom_id res chain seq x y z
N MET A 1 -82.43 43.67 -26.82
CA MET A 1 -81.02 44.07 -26.60
C MET A 1 -80.63 43.71 -25.18
N ALA A 2 -79.78 42.70 -25.02
CA ALA A 2 -79.23 42.26 -23.74
C ALA A 2 -77.85 42.90 -23.52
N LYS A 3 -77.50 43.17 -22.25
CA LYS A 3 -76.15 43.25 -21.63
C LYS A 3 -76.21 44.20 -20.42
N GLN A 4 -75.56 44.00 -19.28
CA GLN A 4 -74.80 42.88 -18.69
C GLN A 4 -74.53 43.31 -17.23
N LYS A 5 -74.77 42.43 -16.25
CA LYS A 5 -74.39 42.65 -14.85
C LYS A 5 -72.88 42.53 -14.70
N ILE A 6 -72.26 43.52 -14.04
CA ILE A 6 -70.85 43.51 -13.65
C ILE A 6 -70.70 42.61 -12.41
N THR A 7 -69.95 41.52 -12.54
CA THR A 7 -69.58 40.62 -11.43
C THR A 7 -68.08 40.72 -11.17
N LYS A 8 -67.74 40.88 -9.88
CA LYS A 8 -66.40 41.06 -9.30
C LYS A 8 -65.37 40.05 -9.83
N GLN A 9 -64.19 40.56 -10.20
CA GLN A 9 -63.00 39.75 -10.51
C GLN A 9 -62.57 38.91 -9.31
N GLN A 10 -62.44 37.60 -9.52
CA GLN A 10 -61.74 36.69 -8.61
C GLN A 10 -60.22 36.95 -8.68
N PRO A 11 -59.47 36.82 -7.57
CA PRO A 11 -58.02 36.91 -7.60
C PRO A 11 -57.42 35.73 -8.36
N LEU A 12 -56.50 36.02 -9.28
CA LEU A 12 -55.70 35.04 -10.03
C LEU A 12 -55.09 33.99 -9.10
N PRO A 13 -55.11 32.69 -9.46
CA PRO A 13 -54.48 31.66 -8.65
C PRO A 13 -52.97 31.91 -8.61
N LYS A 14 -52.42 32.01 -7.39
CA LYS A 14 -50.98 32.06 -7.16
C LYS A 14 -50.32 30.88 -7.87
N ALA A 15 -49.45 31.17 -8.82
CA ALA A 15 -48.62 30.15 -9.47
C ALA A 15 -47.89 29.34 -8.40
N LYS A 16 -48.14 28.03 -8.36
CA LYS A 16 -47.34 27.10 -7.56
C LYS A 16 -45.88 27.23 -8.04
N PRO A 17 -44.89 27.29 -7.14
CA PRO A 17 -43.51 27.20 -7.56
C PRO A 17 -43.30 25.83 -8.20
N ASN A 18 -42.97 25.80 -9.48
CA ASN A 18 -42.48 24.61 -10.18
C ASN A 18 -41.12 24.23 -9.58
N ALA A 19 -41.15 23.59 -8.43
CA ALA A 19 -40.05 22.79 -7.88
C ALA A 19 -40.26 21.33 -8.33
N ALA A 20 -40.36 21.11 -9.64
CA ALA A 20 -40.05 19.81 -10.20
C ALA A 20 -38.53 19.70 -10.23
N THR A 21 -37.92 19.37 -9.09
CA THR A 21 -36.60 18.73 -9.11
C THR A 21 -36.79 17.46 -9.91
N GLU A 22 -36.34 17.44 -11.17
CA GLU A 22 -36.18 16.21 -11.93
C GLU A 22 -35.45 15.22 -11.03
N LYS A 23 -36.17 14.18 -10.59
CA LYS A 23 -35.53 13.03 -9.97
C LYS A 23 -34.66 12.44 -11.06
N ILE A 24 -33.35 12.49 -10.89
CA ILE A 24 -32.40 11.74 -11.71
C ILE A 24 -32.87 10.28 -11.69
N VAL A 25 -33.42 9.80 -12.81
CA VAL A 25 -33.89 8.43 -12.95
C VAL A 25 -32.67 7.56 -13.21
N TYR A 26 -32.13 6.98 -12.15
CA TYR A 26 -31.03 6.03 -12.27
C TYR A 26 -31.49 4.77 -13.00
N ALA A 27 -30.62 4.19 -13.83
CA ALA A 27 -30.91 2.94 -14.53
C ALA A 27 -31.45 1.88 -13.54
N PRO A 28 -32.57 1.20 -13.87
CA PRO A 28 -33.13 0.17 -13.01
C PRO A 28 -32.13 -0.96 -12.85
N TRP A 29 -31.95 -1.35 -11.59
CA TRP A 29 -30.88 -2.22 -11.18
C TRP A 29 -31.21 -3.69 -11.44
N THR A 30 -30.96 -4.13 -12.68
CA THR A 30 -30.88 -5.55 -13.01
C THR A 30 -29.51 -6.10 -12.57
N ALA A 31 -29.45 -7.41 -12.26
CA ALA A 31 -28.26 -8.03 -11.64
C ALA A 31 -26.96 -7.70 -12.40
N PHE A 32 -27.03 -7.58 -13.71
CA PHE A 32 -26.10 -6.87 -14.59
C PHE A 32 -26.92 -6.45 -15.83
N PRO A 33 -26.56 -5.37 -16.53
CA PRO A 33 -27.19 -5.02 -17.80
C PRO A 33 -27.05 -6.19 -18.77
N SER A 34 -28.14 -6.55 -19.47
CA SER A 34 -28.17 -7.68 -20.41
C SER A 34 -27.43 -7.40 -21.72
N SER A 35 -27.06 -6.15 -21.99
CA SER A 35 -26.38 -5.80 -23.23
C SER A 35 -24.93 -6.29 -23.22
N LEU A 36 -24.56 -6.99 -24.29
CA LEU A 36 -23.20 -7.51 -24.54
C LEU A 36 -22.10 -6.44 -24.39
N LEU A 37 -22.39 -5.18 -24.72
CA LEU A 37 -21.44 -4.07 -24.68
C LEU A 37 -20.81 -3.86 -23.29
N HIS A 38 -21.58 -3.97 -22.21
CA HIS A 38 -21.04 -3.74 -20.86
C HIS A 38 -19.98 -4.78 -20.51
N TYR A 39 -20.24 -6.04 -20.86
CA TYR A 39 -19.28 -7.13 -20.66
C TYR A 39 -18.06 -6.96 -21.56
N ILE A 40 -18.24 -6.55 -22.81
CA ILE A 40 -17.12 -6.24 -23.71
C ILE A 40 -16.22 -5.17 -23.11
N LEU A 41 -16.78 -4.07 -22.60
CA LEU A 41 -16.01 -2.97 -22.01
C LEU A 41 -15.32 -3.37 -20.70
N ALA A 42 -16.01 -4.13 -19.84
CA ALA A 42 -15.41 -4.68 -18.61
C ALA A 42 -14.22 -5.60 -18.95
N ILE A 43 -14.40 -6.52 -19.90
CA ILE A 43 -13.37 -7.45 -20.35
C ILE A 43 -12.23 -6.71 -21.05
N ALA A 44 -12.54 -5.67 -21.84
CA ALA A 44 -11.51 -4.83 -22.46
C ALA A 44 -10.62 -4.17 -21.42
N ALA A 45 -11.19 -3.59 -20.35
CA ALA A 45 -10.42 -3.00 -19.25
C ALA A 45 -9.51 -4.05 -18.56
N VAL A 46 -10.02 -5.28 -18.36
CA VAL A 46 -9.24 -6.41 -17.85
C VAL A 46 -8.08 -6.75 -18.79
N ILE A 47 -8.34 -6.91 -20.09
CA ILE A 47 -7.30 -7.23 -21.09
C ILE A 47 -6.23 -6.14 -21.13
N PHE A 48 -6.61 -4.85 -21.15
CA PHE A 48 -5.64 -3.76 -21.08
C PHE A 48 -4.77 -3.82 -19.82
N SER A 49 -5.36 -4.12 -18.66
CA SER A 49 -4.60 -4.28 -17.42
C SER A 49 -3.62 -5.46 -17.49
N LEU A 50 -4.03 -6.61 -18.03
CA LEU A 50 -3.15 -7.78 -18.19
C LEU A 50 -2.00 -7.47 -19.15
N LEU A 51 -2.29 -6.80 -20.27
CA LEU A 51 -1.28 -6.46 -21.27
C LEU A 51 -0.24 -5.50 -20.71
N ILE A 52 -0.66 -4.40 -20.07
CA ILE A 52 0.27 -3.36 -19.59
C ILE A 52 1.17 -3.85 -18.45
N TYR A 53 0.70 -4.80 -17.64
CA TYR A 53 1.51 -5.39 -16.56
C TYR A 53 2.19 -6.71 -16.94
N SER A 54 1.99 -7.23 -18.15
CA SER A 54 2.58 -8.52 -18.59
C SER A 54 4.11 -8.54 -18.54
N ASN A 55 4.77 -7.38 -18.70
CA ASN A 55 6.22 -7.29 -18.60
C ASN A 55 6.76 -7.49 -17.17
N THR A 56 5.90 -7.48 -16.14
CA THR A 56 6.28 -7.84 -14.77
C THR A 56 6.48 -9.34 -14.55
N PHE A 57 5.99 -10.21 -15.45
CA PHE A 57 6.08 -11.66 -15.28
C PHE A 57 7.52 -12.18 -15.22
N SER A 58 8.48 -11.41 -15.73
CA SER A 58 9.91 -11.75 -15.70
C SER A 58 10.69 -11.11 -14.55
N ASN A 59 10.01 -10.39 -13.66
CA ASN A 59 10.65 -9.67 -12.56
C ASN A 59 11.06 -10.64 -11.43
N GLY A 60 12.11 -10.27 -10.69
CA GLY A 60 12.50 -10.94 -9.44
C GLY A 60 11.75 -10.41 -8.23
N TYR A 61 12.10 -10.92 -7.05
CA TYR A 61 11.73 -10.28 -5.78
C TYR A 61 12.57 -9.03 -5.58
N VAL A 62 11.94 -7.92 -5.20
CA VAL A 62 12.59 -6.62 -5.05
C VAL A 62 12.20 -5.98 -3.73
N LEU A 63 13.16 -5.35 -3.06
CA LEU A 63 12.94 -4.54 -1.85
C LEU A 63 12.18 -5.29 -0.75
N ASP A 64 10.93 -4.89 -0.52
CA ASP A 64 10.05 -5.36 0.56
C ASP A 64 9.61 -6.82 0.37
N ASP A 65 9.64 -7.32 -0.88
CA ASP A 65 9.35 -8.72 -1.20
C ASP A 65 10.31 -9.66 -0.47
N VAL A 66 11.56 -9.22 -0.31
CA VAL A 66 12.60 -10.01 0.32
C VAL A 66 12.20 -10.29 1.77
N GLY A 67 11.71 -9.27 2.49
CA GLY A 67 11.25 -9.40 3.87
C GLY A 67 9.91 -10.14 4.00
N ALA A 68 8.95 -9.84 3.13
CA ALA A 68 7.60 -10.40 3.22
C ALA A 68 7.52 -11.88 2.78
N ILE A 69 8.38 -12.30 1.84
CA ILE A 69 8.31 -13.61 1.20
C ILE A 69 9.61 -14.39 1.45
N THR A 70 10.74 -13.91 0.91
CA THR A 70 11.97 -14.73 0.86
C THR A 70 12.71 -14.85 2.19
N ASN A 71 12.47 -13.98 3.17
CA ASN A 71 13.04 -14.07 4.52
C ASN A 71 11.99 -14.46 5.57
N ASN A 72 10.71 -14.53 5.18
CA ASN A 72 9.64 -14.90 6.08
C ASN A 72 9.53 -16.42 6.20
N HIS A 73 10.05 -16.96 7.30
CA HIS A 73 10.07 -18.41 7.53
C HIS A 73 8.67 -19.04 7.58
N PHE A 74 7.67 -18.33 8.13
CA PHE A 74 6.30 -18.83 8.20
C PHE A 74 5.64 -18.93 6.81
N VAL A 75 5.97 -17.99 5.91
CA VAL A 75 5.52 -18.06 4.50
C VAL A 75 6.17 -19.25 3.80
N LYS A 76 7.46 -19.50 4.07
CA LYS A 76 8.19 -20.64 3.48
C LYS A 76 7.72 -22.01 3.96
N GLU A 77 7.09 -22.11 5.14
CA GLU A 77 6.43 -23.33 5.62
C GLU A 77 5.17 -23.69 4.80
N GLY A 78 4.74 -22.82 3.87
CA GLY A 78 3.62 -23.05 2.98
C GLY A 78 2.30 -23.22 3.75
N TRP A 79 1.48 -24.19 3.35
CA TRP A 79 0.18 -24.48 3.96
C TRP A 79 0.26 -24.80 5.46
N ILE A 80 1.37 -25.39 5.92
CA ILE A 80 1.60 -25.75 7.33
C ILE A 80 1.84 -24.49 8.18
N GLY A 81 2.43 -23.44 7.59
CA GLY A 81 2.73 -22.18 8.25
C GLY A 81 1.54 -21.24 8.39
N ILE A 82 0.54 -21.34 7.49
CA ILE A 82 -0.70 -20.51 7.48
C ILE A 82 -1.27 -20.26 8.87
N PRO A 83 -1.43 -21.28 9.72
CA PRO A 83 -2.14 -21.08 10.97
C PRO A 83 -1.37 -20.18 11.95
N LYS A 84 -0.04 -20.03 11.83
CA LYS A 84 0.75 -19.06 12.61
C LYS A 84 0.68 -17.64 12.03
N LEU A 85 0.40 -17.48 10.73
CA LEU A 85 0.32 -16.17 10.07
C LEU A 85 -0.79 -15.27 10.66
N PHE A 86 -1.78 -15.87 11.32
CA PHE A 86 -2.86 -15.15 12.02
C PHE A 86 -2.47 -14.64 13.40
N ASP A 87 -1.37 -15.13 13.97
CA ASP A 87 -0.90 -14.81 15.32
C ASP A 87 0.37 -13.93 15.31
N ILE A 88 0.79 -13.46 14.13
CA ILE A 88 2.00 -12.65 13.94
C ILE A 88 1.68 -11.34 13.22
N GLU A 89 2.59 -10.38 13.34
CA GLU A 89 2.54 -9.16 12.54
C GLU A 89 3.16 -9.37 11.14
N PHE A 90 2.83 -8.47 10.23
CA PHE A 90 3.27 -8.51 8.83
C PHE A 90 4.78 -8.41 8.71
N TRP A 91 5.35 -7.43 9.40
CA TRP A 91 6.79 -7.24 9.50
C TRP A 91 7.28 -7.93 10.76
N HIS A 92 7.47 -9.24 10.66
CA HIS A 92 8.01 -10.00 11.77
C HIS A 92 9.52 -9.74 11.88
N PHE A 93 9.86 -8.66 12.58
CA PHE A 93 11.23 -8.38 13.01
C PHE A 93 11.39 -8.89 14.44
N ASP A 94 12.43 -9.70 14.65
CA ASP A 94 12.60 -10.49 15.87
C ASP A 94 12.60 -9.69 17.18
N ASN A 95 12.90 -8.38 17.13
CA ASN A 95 13.06 -7.49 18.29
C ASN A 95 12.17 -6.25 18.28
N MET A 96 11.29 -6.09 17.30
CA MET A 96 10.45 -4.89 17.19
C MET A 96 9.04 -5.27 16.76
N LYS A 97 8.07 -5.00 17.64
CA LYS A 97 6.65 -5.04 17.29
C LYS A 97 6.23 -3.73 16.65
N LEU A 98 6.09 -3.73 15.33
CA LEU A 98 5.60 -2.59 14.56
C LEU A 98 4.07 -2.53 14.51
N GLY A 99 3.40 -3.65 14.76
CA GLY A 99 1.96 -3.72 14.93
C GLY A 99 1.14 -3.71 13.65
N TYR A 100 1.77 -4.02 12.51
CA TYR A 100 1.07 -4.15 11.25
C TYR A 100 0.40 -5.51 11.16
N TYR A 101 -0.92 -5.58 11.22
CA TYR A 101 -1.64 -6.85 11.14
C TYR A 101 -2.23 -7.04 9.74
N ARG A 102 -1.63 -7.92 8.93
CA ARG A 102 -2.01 -8.16 7.53
C ARG A 102 -1.92 -9.64 7.16
N PRO A 103 -2.62 -10.54 7.89
CA PRO A 103 -2.48 -11.98 7.71
C PRO A 103 -2.90 -12.43 6.31
N LEU A 104 -3.90 -11.79 5.70
CA LEU A 104 -4.48 -12.28 4.44
C LEU A 104 -3.45 -12.26 3.29
N ALA A 105 -2.63 -11.22 3.19
CA ALA A 105 -1.57 -11.16 2.19
C ALA A 105 -0.53 -12.27 2.39
N LEU A 106 -0.06 -12.45 3.63
CA LEU A 106 0.91 -13.51 3.97
C LEU A 106 0.36 -14.91 3.68
N VAL A 107 -0.93 -15.14 3.96
CA VAL A 107 -1.60 -16.41 3.64
C VAL A 107 -1.56 -16.68 2.15
N THR A 108 -1.78 -15.68 1.29
CA THR A 108 -1.67 -15.90 -0.16
C THR A 108 -0.25 -16.23 -0.60
N PHE A 109 0.77 -15.61 -0.01
CA PHE A 109 2.16 -15.97 -0.30
C PHE A 109 2.50 -17.38 0.18
N ALA A 110 2.00 -17.78 1.35
CA ALA A 110 2.24 -19.12 1.89
C ALA A 110 1.55 -20.21 1.04
N MET A 111 0.32 -19.97 0.59
CA MET A 111 -0.37 -20.88 -0.33
C MET A 111 0.40 -21.03 -1.64
N GLU A 112 0.87 -19.92 -2.20
CA GLU A 112 1.64 -19.89 -3.45
C GLU A 112 2.98 -20.61 -3.29
N TRP A 113 3.73 -20.31 -2.22
CA TRP A 113 4.99 -20.98 -1.88
C TRP A 113 4.80 -22.48 -1.68
N GLY A 114 3.69 -22.89 -1.05
CA GLY A 114 3.37 -24.30 -0.82
C GLY A 114 3.08 -25.09 -2.11
N ILE A 115 2.67 -24.43 -3.19
CA ILE A 115 2.41 -25.08 -4.49
C ILE A 115 3.63 -24.97 -5.42
N PHE A 116 4.23 -23.78 -5.51
CA PHE A 116 5.20 -23.46 -6.57
C PHE A 116 6.63 -23.24 -6.05
N GLY A 117 6.84 -23.20 -4.74
CA GLY A 117 8.13 -22.93 -4.12
C GLY A 117 8.65 -21.51 -4.39
N ASP A 118 9.97 -21.37 -4.49
CA ASP A 118 10.65 -20.10 -4.74
C ASP A 118 10.57 -19.71 -6.22
N ASN A 119 9.45 -19.12 -6.64
CA ASN A 119 9.17 -18.78 -8.04
C ASN A 119 8.55 -17.37 -8.20
N PRO A 120 9.38 -16.33 -8.36
CA PRO A 120 8.89 -14.95 -8.47
C PRO A 120 8.02 -14.73 -9.72
N GLN A 121 8.25 -15.46 -10.82
CA GLN A 121 7.47 -15.30 -12.04
C GLN A 121 6.00 -15.68 -11.82
N VAL A 122 5.75 -16.76 -11.07
CA VAL A 122 4.39 -17.16 -10.67
C VAL A 122 3.79 -16.11 -9.73
N SER A 123 4.56 -15.60 -8.78
CA SER A 123 4.10 -14.55 -7.85
C SER A 123 3.63 -13.30 -8.59
N HIS A 124 4.41 -12.83 -9.56
CA HIS A 124 4.07 -11.66 -10.40
C HIS A 124 2.85 -11.94 -11.27
N THR A 125 2.77 -13.12 -11.88
CA THR A 125 1.61 -13.53 -12.69
C THR A 125 0.33 -13.54 -11.85
N ASN A 126 0.36 -14.15 -10.66
CA ASN A 126 -0.78 -14.16 -9.75
C ASN A 126 -1.15 -12.75 -9.29
N ASN A 127 -0.17 -11.90 -9.01
CA ASN A 127 -0.44 -10.52 -8.58
C ASN A 127 -1.17 -9.72 -9.66
N VAL A 128 -0.75 -9.86 -10.93
CA VAL A 128 -1.40 -9.22 -12.09
C VAL A 128 -2.81 -9.78 -12.32
N ILE A 129 -3.04 -11.09 -12.11
CA ILE A 129 -4.38 -11.68 -12.19
C ILE A 129 -5.31 -11.12 -11.10
N ILE A 130 -4.83 -11.00 -9.86
CA ILE A 130 -5.59 -10.42 -8.74
C ILE A 130 -5.91 -8.94 -9.03
N TYR A 131 -4.96 -8.19 -9.59
CA TYR A 131 -5.17 -6.81 -10.03
C TYR A 131 -6.21 -6.73 -11.14
N ALA A 132 -6.12 -7.56 -12.17
CA ALA A 132 -7.08 -7.59 -13.27
C ALA A 132 -8.50 -7.93 -12.80
N GLY A 133 -8.64 -8.87 -11.85
CA GLY A 133 -9.90 -9.15 -11.17
C GLY A 133 -10.43 -7.93 -10.40
N THR A 134 -9.55 -7.16 -9.77
CA THR A 134 -9.89 -5.90 -9.09
C THR A 134 -10.39 -4.83 -10.08
N ILE A 135 -9.79 -4.73 -11.27
CA ILE A 135 -10.24 -3.84 -12.35
C ILE A 135 -11.63 -4.24 -12.87
N PHE A 136 -11.92 -5.53 -12.98
CA PHE A 136 -13.25 -6.00 -13.34
C PHE A 136 -14.32 -5.56 -12.32
N LEU A 137 -14.03 -5.72 -11.02
CA LEU A 137 -14.92 -5.26 -9.96
C LEU A 137 -15.09 -3.74 -9.98
N LEU A 138 -14.00 -3.01 -10.23
CA LEU A 138 -14.00 -1.56 -10.29
C LEU A 138 -14.92 -1.04 -11.39
N PHE A 139 -14.87 -1.63 -12.59
CA PHE A 139 -15.78 -1.28 -13.68
C PHE A 139 -17.24 -1.31 -13.24
N TRP A 140 -17.64 -2.38 -12.57
CA TRP A 140 -19.01 -2.54 -12.11
C TRP A 140 -19.35 -1.55 -10.99
N VAL A 141 -18.46 -1.32 -10.03
CA VAL A 141 -18.69 -0.30 -8.99
C VAL A 141 -18.82 1.10 -9.59
N CYS A 142 -17.99 1.45 -10.58
CA CYS A 142 -18.09 2.73 -11.29
C CYS A 142 -19.43 2.86 -12.01
N TYR A 143 -19.78 1.86 -12.84
CA TYR A 143 -21.02 1.85 -13.62
C TYR A 143 -22.27 1.96 -12.75
N LYS A 144 -22.31 1.17 -11.67
CA LYS A 144 -23.44 1.08 -10.76
C LYS A 144 -23.48 2.24 -9.75
N GLY A 145 -22.35 2.57 -9.14
CA GLY A 145 -22.27 3.46 -7.99
C GLY A 145 -22.00 4.93 -8.31
N PHE A 146 -21.27 5.23 -9.39
CA PHE A 146 -20.69 6.57 -9.57
C PHE A 146 -21.12 7.28 -10.85
N THR A 147 -21.33 6.57 -11.96
CA THR A 147 -21.49 7.19 -13.28
C THR A 147 -22.95 7.33 -13.75
N ASN A 148 -23.91 7.20 -12.83
CA ASN A 148 -25.36 7.26 -13.13
C ASN A 148 -25.81 6.29 -14.24
N GLY A 149 -25.12 5.16 -14.41
CA GLY A 149 -25.40 4.20 -15.48
C GLY A 149 -24.82 4.55 -16.85
N ASN A 150 -23.95 5.57 -16.96
CA ASN A 150 -23.21 5.80 -18.20
C ASN A 150 -22.03 4.81 -18.29
N VAL A 151 -22.12 3.88 -19.25
CA VAL A 151 -21.13 2.81 -19.46
C VAL A 151 -19.79 3.32 -19.95
N TRP A 152 -19.78 4.35 -20.80
CA TRP A 152 -18.55 4.93 -21.35
C TRP A 152 -17.78 5.70 -20.29
N TYR A 153 -18.48 6.47 -19.45
CA TYR A 153 -17.87 7.09 -18.29
C TYR A 153 -17.24 6.00 -17.40
N ALA A 154 -18.00 4.95 -17.04
CA ALA A 154 -17.47 3.88 -16.19
C ALA A 154 -16.23 3.20 -16.78
N PHE A 155 -16.27 2.93 -18.09
CA PHE A 155 -15.15 2.36 -18.83
C PHE A 155 -13.91 3.25 -18.77
N PHE A 156 -14.03 4.53 -19.13
CA PHE A 156 -12.89 5.45 -19.13
C PHE A 156 -12.33 5.71 -17.73
N ALA A 157 -13.18 5.86 -16.71
CA ALA A 157 -12.71 6.04 -15.34
C ALA A 157 -11.93 4.79 -14.85
N THR A 158 -12.43 3.60 -15.20
CA THR A 158 -11.76 2.34 -14.89
C THR A 158 -10.46 2.19 -15.66
N LEU A 159 -10.40 2.61 -16.92
CA LEU A 159 -9.20 2.51 -17.76
C LEU A 159 -8.11 3.48 -17.30
N ILE A 160 -8.47 4.73 -16.95
CA ILE A 160 -7.52 5.70 -16.37
C ILE A 160 -6.93 5.15 -15.06
N PHE A 161 -7.77 4.59 -14.19
CA PHE A 161 -7.31 3.91 -12.99
C PHE A 161 -6.38 2.75 -13.35
N ALA A 162 -6.86 1.79 -14.15
CA ALA A 162 -6.13 0.57 -14.48
C ALA A 162 -4.72 0.83 -15.04
N LEU A 163 -4.58 1.88 -15.85
CA LEU A 163 -3.34 2.23 -16.55
C LEU A 163 -2.48 3.25 -15.82
N HIS A 164 -2.93 3.76 -14.67
CA HIS A 164 -2.26 4.85 -13.97
C HIS A 164 -0.84 4.46 -13.50
N PRO A 165 0.21 5.25 -13.83
CA PRO A 165 1.59 4.88 -13.51
C PRO A 165 1.95 4.79 -12.02
N ILE A 166 1.16 5.38 -11.11
CA ILE A 166 1.38 5.24 -9.66
C ILE A 166 1.06 3.82 -9.18
N HIS A 167 0.29 3.04 -9.95
CA HIS A 167 -0.06 1.68 -9.60
C HIS A 167 1.07 0.68 -9.86
N THR A 168 2.15 1.07 -10.56
CA THR A 168 3.31 0.17 -10.70
C THR A 168 3.90 -0.22 -9.34
N GLU A 169 4.01 0.69 -8.36
CA GLU A 169 4.46 0.30 -7.01
C GLU A 169 3.49 -0.69 -6.33
N VAL A 170 2.21 -0.68 -6.72
CA VAL A 170 1.20 -1.58 -6.13
C VAL A 170 1.19 -2.95 -6.82
N VAL A 171 1.40 -2.98 -8.14
CA VAL A 171 1.28 -4.21 -8.95
C VAL A 171 2.63 -4.92 -9.12
N ALA A 172 3.73 -4.20 -9.27
CA ALA A 172 5.06 -4.79 -9.48
C ALA A 172 5.83 -5.07 -8.17
N ASN A 173 5.43 -4.46 -7.05
CA ASN A 173 5.93 -4.84 -5.72
C ASN A 173 5.01 -5.92 -5.15
N LEU A 174 5.47 -7.17 -5.03
CA LEU A 174 4.61 -8.27 -4.61
C LEU A 174 4.10 -8.05 -3.19
N LYS A 175 4.91 -7.47 -2.31
CA LYS A 175 4.51 -7.08 -0.95
C LYS A 175 3.26 -6.18 -0.93
N SER A 176 3.02 -5.41 -1.99
CA SER A 176 1.84 -4.53 -2.15
C SER A 176 0.55 -5.29 -2.55
N ARG A 177 0.58 -6.63 -2.65
CA ARG A 177 -0.62 -7.45 -2.81
C ARG A 177 -1.68 -7.18 -1.74
N ASP A 178 -1.24 -6.78 -0.54
CA ASP A 178 -2.10 -6.32 0.55
C ASP A 178 -3.00 -5.14 0.13
N GLU A 179 -2.46 -4.21 -0.64
CA GLU A 179 -3.13 -3.03 -1.20
C GLU A 179 -4.21 -3.44 -2.23
N ILE A 180 -3.88 -4.35 -3.15
CA ILE A 180 -4.79 -4.82 -4.20
C ILE A 180 -5.95 -5.61 -3.58
N MET A 181 -5.66 -6.55 -2.69
CA MET A 181 -6.67 -7.37 -2.01
C MET A 181 -7.58 -6.52 -1.11
N SER A 182 -7.00 -5.55 -0.42
CA SER A 182 -7.75 -4.61 0.42
C SER A 182 -8.75 -3.82 -0.42
N PHE A 183 -8.30 -3.20 -1.51
CA PHE A 183 -9.18 -2.45 -2.40
C PHE A 183 -10.21 -3.34 -3.10
N GLY A 184 -9.82 -4.52 -3.59
CA GLY A 184 -10.74 -5.51 -4.17
C GLY A 184 -11.84 -5.93 -3.19
N GLY A 185 -11.49 -6.13 -1.91
CA GLY A 185 -12.47 -6.39 -0.84
C GLY A 185 -13.41 -5.21 -0.60
N ILE A 186 -12.94 -3.97 -0.68
CA ILE A 186 -13.79 -2.77 -0.61
C ILE A 186 -14.77 -2.71 -1.79
N LEU A 187 -14.30 -3.01 -3.01
CA LEU A 187 -15.15 -3.03 -4.20
C LEU A 187 -16.19 -4.15 -4.14
N LEU A 188 -15.82 -5.34 -3.65
CA LEU A 188 -16.77 -6.42 -3.38
C LEU A 188 -17.81 -5.99 -2.35
N ALA A 189 -17.38 -5.36 -1.24
CA ALA A 189 -18.28 -4.83 -0.23
C ALA A 189 -19.26 -3.82 -0.84
N ALA A 190 -18.76 -2.92 -1.70
CA ALA A 190 -19.58 -1.96 -2.44
C ALA A 190 -20.61 -2.65 -3.34
N LEU A 191 -20.20 -3.62 -4.17
CA LEU A 191 -21.11 -4.34 -5.08
C LEU A 191 -22.18 -5.13 -4.33
N PHE A 192 -21.81 -5.88 -3.30
CA PHE A 192 -22.76 -6.65 -2.50
C PHE A 192 -23.75 -5.74 -1.77
N TYR A 193 -23.26 -4.62 -1.23
CA TYR A 193 -24.10 -3.66 -0.55
C TYR A 193 -25.04 -2.92 -1.51
N ILE A 194 -24.53 -2.56 -2.68
CA ILE A 194 -25.32 -2.02 -3.79
C ILE A 194 -26.43 -3.02 -4.17
N TRP A 195 -26.09 -4.30 -4.33
CA TRP A 195 -27.04 -5.37 -4.68
C TRP A 195 -28.12 -5.59 -3.62
N TYR A 196 -27.74 -5.50 -2.34
CA TYR A 196 -28.65 -5.55 -1.20
C TYR A 196 -29.77 -4.51 -1.28
N ARG A 197 -29.43 -3.29 -1.69
CA ARG A 197 -30.38 -2.19 -1.82
C ARG A 197 -31.32 -2.34 -3.03
N GLU A 198 -30.92 -3.10 -4.05
CA GLU A 198 -31.67 -3.28 -5.30
C GLU A 198 -32.80 -4.31 -5.22
N ARG A 199 -32.66 -5.34 -4.39
CA ARG A 199 -33.52 -6.52 -4.49
C ARG A 199 -34.85 -6.39 -3.73
N ASN A 200 -35.94 -6.59 -4.48
CA ASN A 200 -37.21 -7.21 -4.04
C ASN A 200 -37.10 -8.76 -4.15
N GLU A 201 -37.82 -9.47 -3.31
CA GLU A 201 -37.59 -10.81 -2.69
C GLU A 201 -37.30 -12.08 -3.57
N ALA A 202 -37.16 -12.03 -4.89
CA ALA A 202 -37.32 -13.26 -5.70
C ALA A 202 -36.06 -14.08 -6.10
N ARG A 203 -34.82 -13.56 -6.00
CA ARG A 203 -33.65 -14.17 -6.69
C ARG A 203 -32.64 -14.94 -5.81
N GLU A 204 -33.02 -15.35 -4.60
CA GLU A 204 -32.07 -15.89 -3.61
C GLU A 204 -32.00 -17.41 -3.46
N LYS A 205 -32.81 -18.18 -4.20
CA LYS A 205 -32.94 -19.62 -3.91
C LYS A 205 -31.79 -20.52 -4.39
N ILE A 206 -30.88 -20.06 -5.28
CA ILE A 206 -29.90 -20.96 -5.94
C ILE A 206 -28.42 -20.58 -5.67
N LEU A 207 -28.10 -19.30 -5.43
CA LEU A 207 -26.72 -18.86 -5.12
C LEU A 207 -26.35 -18.97 -3.62
N LEU A 208 -27.34 -19.07 -2.73
CA LEU A 208 -27.15 -19.08 -1.28
C LEU A 208 -26.42 -20.31 -0.74
N PRO A 209 -26.77 -21.55 -1.14
CA PRO A 209 -26.13 -22.74 -0.57
C PRO A 209 -24.65 -22.85 -0.93
N ALA A 210 -24.28 -22.47 -2.16
CA ALA A 210 -22.89 -22.54 -2.65
C ALA A 210 -21.97 -21.53 -1.95
N LEU A 211 -22.46 -20.31 -1.71
CA LEU A 211 -21.70 -19.27 -1.00
C LEU A 211 -21.70 -19.47 0.53
N TYR A 212 -22.73 -20.13 1.07
CA TYR A 212 -22.80 -20.56 2.47
C TYR A 212 -21.74 -21.62 2.80
N VAL A 213 -21.54 -22.60 1.91
CA VAL A 213 -20.45 -23.58 2.03
C VAL A 213 -19.09 -22.89 1.96
N LEU A 214 -18.91 -21.93 1.04
CA LEU A 214 -17.66 -21.17 0.92
C LEU A 214 -17.37 -20.34 2.18
N LEU A 215 -18.37 -19.66 2.74
CA LEU A 215 -18.24 -18.86 3.95
C LEU A 215 -17.96 -19.72 5.19
N ILE A 216 -18.62 -20.88 5.32
CA ILE A 216 -18.33 -21.84 6.40
C ILE A 216 -16.91 -22.36 6.27
N CYS A 217 -16.46 -22.73 5.07
CA CYS A 217 -15.10 -23.19 4.84
C CYS A 217 -14.08 -22.10 5.19
N VAL A 218 -14.37 -20.85 4.84
CA VAL A 218 -13.49 -19.71 5.13
C VAL A 218 -13.46 -19.38 6.62
N ILE A 219 -14.59 -19.42 7.34
CA ILE A 219 -14.65 -19.21 8.79
C ILE A 219 -13.97 -20.39 9.52
N ALA A 220 -14.28 -21.63 9.16
CA ALA A 220 -13.63 -22.81 9.73
C ALA A 220 -12.10 -22.80 9.52
N PHE A 221 -11.65 -22.30 8.37
CA PHE A 221 -10.24 -22.15 8.04
C PHE A 221 -9.56 -21.00 8.81
N VAL A 222 -10.20 -19.83 8.92
CA VAL A 222 -9.66 -18.65 9.63
C VAL A 222 -9.55 -18.90 11.14
N PHE A 223 -10.47 -19.69 11.72
CA PHE A 223 -10.54 -19.86 13.18
C PHE A 223 -9.84 -21.12 13.72
N LYS A 224 -9.14 -21.92 12.88
CA LYS A 224 -8.43 -23.16 13.28
C LYS A 224 -9.21 -23.95 14.33
N LEU A 225 -10.34 -24.54 13.92
CA LEU A 225 -11.20 -25.34 14.80
C LEU A 225 -10.41 -26.55 15.37
N ASP A 226 -9.72 -26.33 16.48
CA ASP A 226 -9.16 -27.37 17.32
C ASP A 226 -10.11 -27.55 18.51
N PHE A 227 -10.73 -28.74 18.61
CA PHE A 227 -11.76 -29.07 19.60
C PHE A 227 -11.16 -29.32 20.99
N GLY A 228 -10.28 -28.44 21.47
CA GLY A 228 -9.62 -28.52 22.77
C GLY A 228 -9.97 -27.33 23.67
N THR A 229 -10.40 -27.64 24.91
CA THR A 229 -10.60 -26.86 26.17
C THR A 229 -10.97 -25.36 26.18
N ARG A 230 -10.66 -24.57 25.15
CA ARG A 230 -11.23 -23.22 24.88
C ARG A 230 -12.63 -23.28 24.25
N GLY A 231 -13.14 -24.48 23.94
CA GLY A 231 -14.41 -24.69 23.24
C GLY A 231 -15.64 -24.02 23.87
N ARG A 232 -15.70 -23.81 25.20
CA ARG A 232 -16.92 -23.30 25.85
C ARG A 232 -17.26 -21.84 25.49
N THR A 233 -16.27 -20.96 25.37
CA THR A 233 -16.51 -19.56 24.95
C THR A 233 -16.92 -19.48 23.48
N TRP A 234 -16.40 -20.39 22.66
CA TRP A 234 -16.69 -20.48 21.23
C TRP A 234 -18.00 -21.21 20.92
N THR A 235 -18.43 -22.16 21.75
CA THR A 235 -19.78 -22.73 21.70
C THR A 235 -20.82 -21.66 22.02
N VAL A 236 -20.54 -20.74 22.97
CA VAL A 236 -21.43 -19.61 23.25
C VAL A 236 -21.48 -18.62 22.09
N ILE A 237 -20.36 -18.32 21.42
CA ILE A 237 -20.34 -17.48 20.20
C ILE A 237 -21.05 -18.20 19.05
N PHE A 238 -20.81 -19.49 18.85
CA PHE A 238 -21.45 -20.32 17.83
C PHE A 238 -22.96 -20.48 18.07
N CYS A 239 -23.39 -20.67 19.31
CA CYS A 239 -24.80 -20.70 19.70
C CYS A 239 -25.45 -19.30 19.62
N ALA A 240 -24.70 -18.22 19.89
CA ALA A 240 -25.17 -16.85 19.67
C ALA A 240 -25.30 -16.54 18.16
N PHE A 241 -24.40 -17.06 17.32
CA PHE A 241 -24.45 -16.94 15.86
C PHE A 241 -25.55 -17.81 15.25
N ALA A 242 -25.70 -19.05 15.73
CA ALA A 242 -26.80 -19.95 15.38
C ALA A 242 -28.15 -19.46 15.93
N GLY A 243 -28.16 -18.72 17.04
CA GLY A 243 -29.33 -18.02 17.56
C GLY A 243 -29.66 -16.73 16.77
N ALA A 244 -28.65 -16.09 16.17
CA ALA A 244 -28.82 -14.97 15.24
C ALA A 244 -29.26 -15.42 13.83
N MET A 245 -29.15 -16.72 13.49
CA MET A 245 -29.51 -17.29 12.18
C MET A 245 -30.91 -16.91 11.69
N PRO A 246 -32.00 -17.04 12.48
CA PRO A 246 -33.34 -16.67 12.00
C PRO A 246 -33.47 -15.16 11.70
N PHE A 247 -32.64 -14.33 12.34
CA PHE A 247 -32.55 -12.90 12.06
C PHE A 247 -31.70 -12.63 10.81
N ILE A 248 -30.64 -13.41 10.60
CA ILE A 248 -29.80 -13.35 9.39
C ILE A 248 -30.58 -13.80 8.15
N PHE A 249 -31.49 -14.79 8.25
CA PHE A 249 -32.40 -15.14 7.15
C PHE A 249 -33.50 -14.10 6.90
N LYS A 250 -33.79 -13.21 7.87
CA LYS A 250 -34.58 -11.99 7.65
C LYS A 250 -33.74 -10.86 7.01
N THR A 251 -32.43 -10.83 7.23
CA THR A 251 -31.53 -9.87 6.57
C THR A 251 -31.12 -10.38 5.21
N LYS A 252 -31.35 -9.59 4.15
CA LYS A 252 -31.00 -10.03 2.79
C LYS A 252 -29.47 -10.37 2.72
N PRO A 253 -29.06 -11.59 2.32
CA PRO A 253 -27.70 -12.17 2.42
C PRO A 253 -26.61 -11.38 1.70
N SER A 254 -26.97 -10.63 0.65
CA SER A 254 -26.09 -9.63 0.02
C SER A 254 -25.49 -8.63 1.02
N TYR A 255 -26.22 -8.27 2.07
CA TYR A 255 -25.70 -7.39 3.12
C TYR A 255 -24.59 -8.06 3.93
N VAL A 256 -24.77 -9.32 4.28
CA VAL A 256 -23.80 -10.12 5.05
C VAL A 256 -22.51 -10.28 4.25
N PHE A 257 -22.60 -10.55 2.94
CA PHE A 257 -21.43 -10.60 2.07
C PHE A 257 -20.68 -9.27 2.01
N ALA A 258 -21.38 -8.14 2.03
CA ALA A 258 -20.71 -6.84 2.08
C ALA A 258 -19.87 -6.66 3.35
N LEU A 259 -20.40 -7.08 4.50
CA LEU A 259 -19.70 -7.04 5.79
C LEU A 259 -18.49 -7.98 5.80
N ILE A 260 -18.63 -9.19 5.25
CA ILE A 260 -17.55 -10.17 5.14
C ILE A 260 -16.43 -9.66 4.23
N SER A 261 -16.78 -9.10 3.07
CA SER A 261 -15.79 -8.53 2.14
C SER A 261 -15.02 -7.37 2.78
N LEU A 262 -15.69 -6.53 3.58
CA LEU A 262 -15.01 -5.47 4.34
C LEU A 262 -14.06 -6.04 5.40
N TYR A 263 -14.45 -7.12 6.08
CA TYR A 263 -13.58 -7.78 7.06
C TYR A 263 -12.31 -8.35 6.40
N PHE A 264 -12.44 -9.02 5.25
CA PHE A 264 -11.28 -9.48 4.48
C PHE A 264 -10.43 -8.32 3.95
N ALA A 265 -11.05 -7.21 3.55
CA ALA A 265 -10.32 -6.01 3.17
C ALA A 265 -9.46 -5.46 4.33
N ALA A 266 -9.97 -5.52 5.56
CA ALA A 266 -9.26 -5.13 6.78
C ALA A 266 -8.12 -6.09 7.13
N MET A 267 -8.33 -7.40 6.96
CA MET A 267 -7.28 -8.41 7.13
C MET A 267 -6.18 -8.35 6.06
N ALA A 268 -6.48 -7.84 4.87
CA ALA A 268 -5.45 -7.49 3.89
C ALA A 268 -4.71 -6.23 4.33
N LYS A 269 -5.43 -5.16 4.66
CA LYS A 269 -4.82 -3.91 5.09
C LYS A 269 -5.76 -3.01 5.91
N GLU A 270 -5.21 -2.45 6.98
CA GLU A 270 -5.92 -1.55 7.92
C GLU A 270 -6.46 -0.28 7.26
N SER A 271 -5.84 0.21 6.18
CA SER A 271 -6.32 1.39 5.44
C SER A 271 -7.70 1.19 4.79
N SER A 272 -8.18 -0.06 4.67
CA SER A 272 -9.55 -0.35 4.23
C SER A 272 -10.63 0.25 5.12
N MET A 273 -10.30 0.69 6.34
CA MET A 273 -11.22 1.45 7.20
C MET A 273 -11.81 2.67 6.49
N SER A 274 -11.09 3.27 5.53
CA SER A 274 -11.62 4.32 4.66
C SER A 274 -12.92 3.92 3.93
N ALA A 275 -13.16 2.63 3.71
CA ALA A 275 -14.41 2.11 3.17
C ALA A 275 -15.63 2.38 4.05
N THR A 276 -15.45 2.54 5.36
CA THR A 276 -16.56 2.97 6.25
C THR A 276 -17.09 4.35 5.90
N LEU A 277 -16.29 5.17 5.22
CA LEU A 277 -16.70 6.45 4.66
C LEU A 277 -17.12 6.32 3.19
N LEU A 278 -16.45 5.48 2.38
CA LEU A 278 -16.77 5.30 0.96
C LEU A 278 -18.11 4.60 0.71
N LEU A 279 -18.40 3.50 1.42
CA LEU A 279 -19.61 2.70 1.18
C LEU A 279 -20.89 3.50 1.43
N PRO A 280 -20.97 4.34 2.48
CA PRO A 280 -22.15 5.17 2.65
C PRO A 280 -22.21 6.39 1.73
N LEU A 281 -21.08 6.89 1.22
CA LEU A 281 -21.08 7.94 0.20
C LEU A 281 -21.77 7.47 -1.08
N ILE A 282 -21.59 6.19 -1.44
CA ILE A 282 -22.33 5.54 -2.54
C ILE A 282 -23.85 5.61 -2.29
N VAL A 283 -24.30 5.37 -1.05
CA VAL A 283 -25.72 5.47 -0.66
C VAL A 283 -26.23 6.88 -0.75
N TRP A 284 -25.53 7.79 -0.09
CA TRP A 284 -25.91 9.19 0.01
C TRP A 284 -26.16 9.77 -1.39
N ARG A 285 -25.26 9.46 -2.33
CA ARG A 285 -25.38 9.84 -3.73
C ARG A 285 -26.58 9.20 -4.43
N ARG A 286 -26.69 7.87 -4.37
CA ARG A 286 -27.69 7.11 -5.14
C ARG A 286 -29.11 7.36 -4.64
N ASP A 287 -29.31 7.26 -3.33
CA ASP A 287 -30.63 7.35 -2.72
C ASP A 287 -31.06 8.82 -2.51
N ASN A 288 -30.20 9.78 -2.88
CA ASN A 288 -30.37 11.21 -2.66
C ASN A 288 -30.85 11.52 -1.24
N THR A 289 -30.33 10.74 -0.28
CA THR A 289 -30.81 10.75 1.09
C THR A 289 -30.26 11.98 1.78
N SER A 290 -31.12 12.98 1.98
CA SER A 290 -30.77 14.19 2.74
C SER A 290 -30.84 13.99 4.26
N ASN A 291 -31.40 12.87 4.72
CA ASN A 291 -31.51 12.58 6.15
C ASN A 291 -30.21 11.95 6.69
N ILE A 292 -29.48 12.74 7.48
CA ILE A 292 -28.23 12.30 8.11
C ILE A 292 -28.40 11.11 9.05
N PHE A 293 -29.56 10.93 9.68
CA PHE A 293 -29.80 9.80 10.59
C PHE A 293 -29.92 8.47 9.83
N GLU A 294 -30.56 8.47 8.65
CA GLU A 294 -30.61 7.29 7.78
C GLU A 294 -29.22 6.94 7.24
N LEU A 295 -28.43 7.97 6.92
CA LEU A 295 -27.02 7.79 6.55
C LEU A 295 -26.23 7.15 7.71
N ILE A 296 -26.31 7.68 8.94
CA ILE A 296 -25.63 7.12 10.11
C ILE A 296 -26.03 5.66 10.38
N LYS A 297 -27.33 5.34 10.29
CA LYS A 297 -27.81 3.95 10.47
C LYS A 297 -27.15 3.00 9.46
N SER A 298 -26.96 3.44 8.21
CA SER A 298 -26.28 2.65 7.19
C SER A 298 -24.78 2.42 7.49
N TRP A 299 -24.15 3.28 8.30
CA TRP A 299 -22.73 3.16 8.67
C TRP A 299 -22.49 2.14 9.78
N LEU A 300 -23.41 2.05 10.74
CA LEU A 300 -23.20 1.33 12.00
C LEU A 300 -22.66 -0.10 11.82
N PRO A 301 -23.18 -0.94 10.90
CA PRO A 301 -22.67 -2.30 10.78
C PRO A 301 -21.27 -2.38 10.17
N PHE A 302 -20.90 -1.45 9.28
CA PHE A 302 -19.54 -1.37 8.76
C PHE A 302 -18.54 -0.93 9.85
N LEU A 303 -18.94 0.00 10.72
CA LEU A 303 -18.16 0.36 11.91
C LEU A 303 -18.00 -0.83 12.85
N GLY A 304 -19.05 -1.63 13.02
CA GLY A 304 -19.01 -2.87 13.80
C GLY A 304 -17.99 -3.88 13.27
N VAL A 305 -17.91 -4.08 11.95
CA VAL A 305 -16.91 -4.95 11.31
C VAL A 305 -15.48 -4.46 11.58
N ILE A 306 -15.24 -3.16 11.47
CA ILE A 306 -13.93 -2.58 11.77
C ILE A 306 -13.57 -2.75 13.25
N LEU A 307 -14.53 -2.57 14.16
CA LEU A 307 -14.32 -2.84 15.59
C LEU A 307 -13.94 -4.30 15.84
N VAL A 308 -14.64 -5.25 15.21
CA VAL A 308 -14.33 -6.68 15.29
C VAL A 308 -12.91 -6.97 14.78
N PHE A 309 -12.50 -6.35 13.67
CA PHE A 309 -11.13 -6.47 13.17
C PHE A 309 -10.09 -5.98 14.20
N PHE A 310 -10.31 -4.84 14.86
CA PHE A 310 -9.39 -4.37 15.90
C PHE A 310 -9.35 -5.25 17.14
N ILE A 311 -10.49 -5.83 17.53
CA ILE A 311 -10.54 -6.83 18.61
C ILE A 311 -9.68 -8.03 18.22
N HIS A 312 -9.87 -8.56 17.01
CA HIS A 312 -9.07 -9.69 16.49
C HIS A 312 -7.57 -9.34 16.45
N LYS A 313 -7.20 -8.18 15.90
CA LYS A 313 -5.82 -7.70 15.88
C LYS A 313 -5.21 -7.62 17.29
N ASN A 314 -5.95 -7.08 18.26
CA ASN A 314 -5.49 -6.97 19.65
C ASN A 314 -5.35 -8.35 20.30
N MET A 315 -6.22 -9.31 19.97
CA MET A 315 -6.10 -10.69 20.45
C MET A 315 -4.89 -11.40 19.87
N ALA A 316 -4.56 -11.15 18.59
CA ALA A 316 -3.42 -11.75 17.91
C ALA A 316 -2.08 -11.16 18.37
N LEU A 317 -1.96 -9.83 18.36
CA LEU A 317 -0.67 -9.16 18.59
C LEU A 317 -0.42 -8.72 20.04
N GLY A 318 -1.50 -8.65 20.84
CA GLY A 318 -1.51 -7.99 22.13
C GLY A 318 -1.63 -6.47 22.01
N TYR A 319 -1.60 -5.78 23.16
CA TYR A 319 -1.54 -4.33 23.19
C TYR A 319 -0.15 -3.84 22.79
N ILE A 320 -0.08 -2.91 21.82
CA ILE A 320 1.16 -2.30 21.37
C ILE A 320 1.20 -0.88 21.90
N ASN A 321 2.15 -0.62 22.79
CA ASN A 321 2.31 0.69 23.41
C ASN A 321 2.80 1.71 22.37
N PRO A 322 2.00 2.75 22.03
CA PRO A 322 2.39 3.73 21.02
C PRO A 322 3.66 4.52 21.37
N LYS A 323 4.07 4.53 22.64
CA LYS A 323 5.28 5.20 23.14
C LYS A 323 6.57 4.42 22.84
N GLU A 324 6.48 3.14 22.53
CA GLU A 324 7.63 2.25 22.28
C GLU A 324 8.05 2.18 20.80
N LEU A 325 7.49 3.04 19.94
CA LEU A 325 7.91 3.09 18.54
C LEU A 325 9.42 3.40 18.43
N PRO A 326 10.16 2.64 17.61
CA PRO A 326 11.59 2.82 17.45
C PRO A 326 11.93 4.24 16.96
N TRP A 327 13.10 4.71 17.38
CA TRP A 327 13.65 5.98 16.90
C TRP A 327 14.03 5.84 15.43
N ASP A 328 13.14 6.28 14.55
CA ASP A 328 13.23 6.06 13.11
C ASP A 328 12.97 7.37 12.36
N ILE A 329 13.99 8.22 12.31
CA ILE A 329 13.96 9.48 11.58
C ILE A 329 13.80 9.28 10.07
N VAL A 330 14.13 8.11 9.57
CA VAL A 330 14.09 7.81 8.15
C VAL A 330 12.65 7.72 7.66
N ASN A 331 11.80 7.00 8.40
CA ASN A 331 10.38 6.84 8.08
C ASN A 331 9.48 7.90 8.73
N TYR A 332 9.91 8.55 9.82
CA TYR A 332 9.12 9.56 10.55
C TYR A 332 9.84 10.91 10.75
N PRO A 333 10.47 11.51 9.73
CA PRO A 333 11.32 12.69 9.90
C PRO A 333 10.59 13.88 10.51
N TYR A 334 9.34 14.12 10.10
CA TYR A 334 8.59 15.31 10.54
C TYR A 334 8.20 15.26 12.02
N ARG A 335 8.20 14.08 12.64
CA ARG A 335 8.01 13.94 14.09
C ARG A 335 9.22 14.46 14.85
N PHE A 336 10.42 14.06 14.44
CA PHE A 336 11.66 14.40 15.13
C PHE A 336 12.08 15.86 14.90
N LEU A 337 11.67 16.42 13.75
CA LEU A 337 11.97 17.80 13.38
C LEU A 337 10.86 18.79 13.79
N GLY A 338 9.84 18.34 14.52
CA GLY A 338 8.79 19.21 15.07
C GLY A 338 7.86 19.86 14.04
N ALA A 339 7.80 19.36 12.80
CA ALA A 339 7.18 20.05 11.66
C ALA A 339 5.99 19.30 11.02
N LYS A 340 5.35 18.37 11.76
CA LYS A 340 4.27 17.51 11.25
C LYS A 340 3.13 18.28 10.56
N PHE A 341 2.68 19.38 11.16
CA PHE A 341 1.50 20.12 10.68
C PHE A 341 1.75 20.78 9.32
N LEU A 342 2.79 21.61 9.20
CA LEU A 342 3.13 22.26 7.93
C LEU A 342 3.53 21.25 6.86
N SER A 343 4.28 20.20 7.21
CA SER A 343 4.63 19.12 6.28
C SER A 343 3.41 18.38 5.72
N THR A 344 2.27 18.39 6.41
CA THR A 344 1.05 17.76 5.88
C THR A 344 0.56 18.48 4.62
N PHE A 345 0.65 19.81 4.57
CA PHE A 345 0.28 20.56 3.37
C PHE A 345 1.28 20.36 2.24
N THR A 346 2.59 20.33 2.55
CA THR A 346 3.61 19.93 1.57
C THR A 346 3.28 18.56 0.98
N ILE A 347 2.99 17.56 1.81
CA ILE A 347 2.66 16.20 1.34
C ILE A 347 1.34 16.19 0.56
N LEU A 348 0.33 16.98 0.96
CA LEU A 348 -0.90 17.11 0.19
C LEU A 348 -0.63 17.60 -1.23
N PHE A 349 0.23 18.61 -1.39
CA PHE A 349 0.66 19.06 -2.72
C PHE A 349 1.30 17.93 -3.52
N TYR A 350 2.26 17.19 -2.94
CA TYR A 350 2.87 16.04 -3.62
C TYR A 350 1.85 14.94 -3.97
N CYS A 351 0.85 14.69 -3.11
CA CYS A 351 -0.20 13.72 -3.39
C CYS A 351 -1.02 14.12 -4.62
N ILE A 352 -1.49 15.38 -4.68
CA ILE A 352 -2.28 15.89 -5.80
C ILE A 352 -1.42 15.95 -7.07
N TRP A 353 -0.17 16.40 -6.97
CA TRP A 353 0.76 16.38 -8.09
C TRP A 353 0.95 14.96 -8.64
N LYS A 354 1.30 13.98 -7.80
CA LYS A 354 1.59 12.62 -8.28
C LYS A 354 0.38 11.88 -8.84
N VAL A 355 -0.83 12.16 -8.33
CA VAL A 355 -2.07 11.62 -8.93
C VAL A 355 -2.35 12.29 -10.28
N THR A 356 -2.15 13.60 -10.42
CA THR A 356 -2.48 14.31 -11.67
C THR A 356 -1.42 14.12 -12.76
N ILE A 357 -0.15 14.19 -12.38
CA ILE A 357 1.02 14.05 -13.25
C ILE A 357 1.97 13.05 -12.57
N PRO A 358 1.86 11.74 -12.89
CA PRO A 358 2.62 10.68 -12.24
C PRO A 358 4.06 10.59 -12.76
N TYR A 359 4.79 11.70 -12.69
CA TYR A 359 6.20 11.83 -13.09
C TYR A 359 6.92 12.92 -12.28
N PRO A 360 8.17 12.73 -11.86
CA PRO A 360 8.92 11.46 -11.87
C PRO A 360 8.31 10.42 -10.92
N GLN A 361 8.72 9.17 -11.00
CA GLN A 361 8.30 8.12 -10.07
C GLN A 361 9.52 7.68 -9.26
N SER A 362 9.33 7.39 -7.97
CA SER A 362 10.35 6.84 -7.10
C SER A 362 9.73 5.86 -6.12
N TYR A 363 10.42 4.76 -5.83
CA TYR A 363 9.97 3.77 -4.86
C TYR A 363 10.08 4.28 -3.41
N ASP A 364 10.89 5.31 -3.17
CA ASP A 364 11.19 5.79 -1.82
C ASP A 364 11.44 7.32 -1.78
N TYR A 365 10.84 7.95 -0.79
CA TYR A 365 10.94 9.38 -0.49
C TYR A 365 11.38 9.62 0.97
N SER A 366 12.17 8.70 1.52
CA SER A 366 12.67 8.79 2.88
C SER A 366 13.52 10.04 3.12
N TYR A 367 13.79 10.34 4.39
CA TYR A 367 14.54 11.52 4.80
C TYR A 367 15.85 11.67 3.99
N ASN A 368 16.17 12.83 3.40
CA ASN A 368 15.50 14.14 3.42
C ASN A 368 14.93 14.51 2.03
N GLN A 369 14.29 13.56 1.33
CA GLN A 369 13.89 13.77 -0.06
C GLN A 369 12.76 14.79 -0.24
N ILE A 370 11.73 14.74 0.61
CA ILE A 370 10.65 15.73 0.59
C ILE A 370 10.98 16.78 1.65
N PRO A 371 11.05 18.07 1.27
CA PRO A 371 11.40 19.13 2.19
C PRO A 371 10.37 19.23 3.30
N ILE A 372 10.86 19.61 4.47
CA ILE A 372 10.02 19.92 5.62
C ILE A 372 9.07 21.07 5.25
N GLY A 373 7.83 20.99 5.72
CA GLY A 373 6.88 22.08 5.55
C GLY A 373 7.28 23.28 6.40
N ALA A 374 7.34 24.44 5.77
CA ALA A 374 7.76 25.69 6.39
C ALA A 374 7.11 26.87 5.64
N PHE A 375 7.04 28.04 6.28
CA PHE A 375 6.39 29.21 5.68
C PHE A 375 7.18 29.83 4.51
N ASP A 376 8.47 29.54 4.40
CA ASP A 376 9.33 29.91 3.28
C ASP A 376 9.30 28.87 2.13
N ASN A 377 8.66 27.72 2.34
CA ASN A 377 8.54 26.67 1.35
C ASN A 377 7.30 26.89 0.45
N PRO A 378 7.47 27.12 -0.87
CA PRO A 378 6.35 27.35 -1.80
C PRO A 378 5.38 26.16 -1.89
N THR A 379 5.89 24.93 -1.71
CA THR A 379 5.05 23.72 -1.78
C THR A 379 4.08 23.62 -0.60
N THR A 380 4.44 24.18 0.56
CA THR A 380 3.54 24.28 1.72
C THR A 380 2.37 25.21 1.41
N TRP A 381 2.62 26.37 0.79
CA TRP A 381 1.58 27.31 0.37
C TRP A 381 0.68 26.73 -0.72
N ALA A 382 1.26 26.07 -1.73
CA ALA A 382 0.48 25.36 -2.74
C ALA A 382 -0.44 24.30 -2.10
N GLY A 383 0.08 23.54 -1.14
CA GLY A 383 -0.69 22.58 -0.36
C GLY A 383 -1.83 23.21 0.45
N LEU A 384 -1.59 24.36 1.08
CA LEU A 384 -2.61 25.12 1.83
C LEU A 384 -3.74 25.61 0.91
N ILE A 385 -3.40 26.17 -0.25
CA ILE A 385 -4.38 26.63 -1.24
C ILE A 385 -5.21 25.45 -1.75
N LEU A 386 -4.56 24.33 -2.07
CA LEU A 386 -5.23 23.10 -2.47
C LEU A 386 -6.17 22.57 -1.38
N ALA A 387 -5.74 22.58 -0.11
CA ALA A 387 -6.59 22.19 1.01
C ALA A 387 -7.84 23.08 1.11
N GLY A 388 -7.67 24.40 1.01
CA GLY A 388 -8.79 25.35 1.01
C GLY A 388 -9.77 25.11 -0.14
N GLY A 389 -9.26 24.87 -1.35
CA GLY A 389 -10.07 24.53 -2.52
C GLY A 389 -10.84 23.22 -2.35
N ILE A 390 -10.17 22.17 -1.90
CA ILE A 390 -10.78 20.86 -1.62
C ILE A 390 -11.89 21.01 -0.58
N ILE A 391 -11.64 21.70 0.54
CA ILE A 391 -12.65 21.94 1.59
C ILE A 391 -13.86 22.69 1.01
N TYR A 392 -13.63 23.76 0.25
CA TYR A 392 -14.69 24.55 -0.35
C TYR A 392 -15.55 23.73 -1.33
N PHE A 393 -14.93 22.99 -2.24
CA PHE A 393 -15.66 22.19 -3.23
C PHE A 393 -16.31 20.96 -2.60
N SER A 394 -15.71 20.34 -1.58
CA SER A 394 -16.35 19.26 -0.81
C SER A 394 -17.55 19.76 -0.01
N TRP A 395 -17.49 20.99 0.55
CA TRP A 395 -18.66 21.61 1.17
C TRP A 395 -19.76 21.81 0.12
N LYS A 396 -19.43 22.42 -1.02
CA LYS A 396 -20.39 22.58 -2.13
C LYS A 396 -20.94 21.24 -2.63
N ALA A 397 -20.15 20.18 -2.62
CA ALA A 397 -20.59 18.84 -2.97
C ALA A 397 -21.67 18.32 -2.04
N PHE A 398 -21.43 18.42 -0.74
CA PHE A 398 -22.28 17.81 0.26
C PHE A 398 -23.60 18.57 0.44
N PHE A 399 -23.59 19.90 0.24
CA PHE A 399 -24.74 20.75 0.48
C PHE A 399 -25.36 21.36 -0.79
N GLY A 400 -24.63 21.43 -1.90
CA GLY A 400 -25.06 22.01 -3.17
C GLY A 400 -25.55 20.95 -4.15
N LYS A 401 -26.85 20.92 -4.43
CA LYS A 401 -27.49 19.91 -5.31
C LYS A 401 -27.16 20.01 -6.82
N LYS A 402 -26.24 20.90 -7.24
CA LYS A 402 -26.08 21.29 -8.66
C LYS A 402 -24.93 20.59 -9.40
N PHE A 403 -23.97 20.01 -8.69
CA PHE A 403 -22.81 19.38 -9.33
C PHE A 403 -22.48 18.08 -8.61
N ASP A 404 -22.29 17.02 -9.38
CA ASP A 404 -21.81 15.76 -8.86
C ASP A 404 -20.31 15.89 -8.56
N TYR A 405 -19.90 15.81 -7.31
CA TYR A 405 -18.50 15.86 -6.90
C TYR A 405 -18.06 14.53 -6.22
N ILE A 406 -18.68 13.40 -6.59
CA ILE A 406 -18.37 12.11 -5.94
C ILE A 406 -16.90 11.73 -6.08
N GLY A 407 -16.28 12.02 -7.24
CA GLY A 407 -14.84 11.80 -7.44
C GLY A 407 -13.98 12.62 -6.46
N LEU A 408 -14.38 13.86 -6.14
CA LEU A 408 -13.69 14.68 -5.14
C LEU A 408 -13.83 14.10 -3.74
N LEU A 409 -15.01 13.61 -3.37
CA LEU A 409 -15.22 12.97 -2.07
C LEU A 409 -14.40 11.68 -1.93
N ILE A 410 -14.33 10.86 -2.99
CA ILE A 410 -13.48 9.66 -3.03
C ILE A 410 -12.00 10.05 -2.93
N LEU A 411 -11.56 11.10 -3.63
CA LEU A 411 -10.20 11.62 -3.53
C LEU A 411 -9.85 12.02 -2.09
N VAL A 412 -10.73 12.77 -1.42
CA VAL A 412 -10.54 13.20 -0.03
C VAL A 412 -10.50 12.02 0.93
N VAL A 413 -11.46 11.10 0.84
CA VAL A 413 -11.51 9.91 1.70
C VAL A 413 -10.30 9.01 1.47
N GLY A 414 -9.84 8.88 0.22
CA GLY A 414 -8.64 8.12 -0.13
C GLY A 414 -7.35 8.76 0.41
N LEU A 415 -7.28 10.10 0.47
CA LEU A 415 -6.10 10.82 0.99
C LEU A 415 -6.06 10.85 2.53
N LEU A 416 -7.20 10.69 3.19
CA LEU A 416 -7.32 10.83 4.64
C LEU A 416 -6.34 9.95 5.44
N PRO A 417 -6.16 8.64 5.15
CA PRO A 417 -5.20 7.82 5.88
C PRO A 417 -3.76 8.35 5.77
N ASN A 418 -3.37 8.85 4.60
CA ASN A 418 -2.04 9.41 4.40
C ASN A 418 -1.85 10.73 5.17
N MET A 419 -2.83 11.64 5.10
CA MET A 419 -2.76 12.90 5.86
C MET A 419 -2.73 12.66 7.37
N LEU A 420 -3.54 11.72 7.86
CA LEU A 420 -3.52 11.32 9.28
C LEU A 420 -2.19 10.67 9.66
N PHE A 421 -1.58 9.89 8.79
CA PHE A 421 -0.26 9.30 9.02
C PHE A 421 0.82 10.38 9.23
N VAL A 422 0.80 11.46 8.44
CA VAL A 422 1.72 12.60 8.62
C VAL A 422 1.42 13.36 9.91
N ILE A 423 0.18 13.77 10.16
CA ILE A 423 -0.18 14.59 11.34
C ILE A 423 0.09 13.83 12.64
N THR A 424 -0.27 12.54 12.69
CA THR A 424 -0.18 11.75 13.92
C THR A 424 1.22 11.18 14.13
N ARG A 425 1.83 10.58 13.10
CA ARG A 425 3.11 9.86 13.20
C ARG A 425 4.30 10.64 12.66
N GLY A 426 4.09 11.67 11.84
CA GLY A 426 5.17 12.37 11.13
C GLY A 426 5.77 11.57 9.98
N GLY A 427 5.00 10.65 9.40
CA GLY A 427 5.45 9.71 8.37
C GLY A 427 5.70 10.33 7.01
N ILE A 428 6.47 9.63 6.17
CA ILE A 428 6.80 10.02 4.80
C ILE A 428 5.69 9.67 3.78
N PHE A 429 5.82 10.24 2.59
CA PHE A 429 5.00 9.93 1.42
C PHE A 429 5.46 8.62 0.74
N ALA A 430 4.52 7.86 0.18
CA ALA A 430 4.75 6.73 -0.71
C ALA A 430 3.70 6.71 -1.83
N GLU A 431 4.05 6.29 -3.05
CA GLU A 431 3.15 6.37 -4.20
C GLU A 431 1.97 5.40 -4.05
N ARG A 432 2.19 4.24 -3.43
CA ARG A 432 1.12 3.29 -3.06
C ARG A 432 -0.01 3.90 -2.20
N PHE A 433 0.24 4.98 -1.46
CA PHE A 433 -0.82 5.68 -0.71
C PHE A 433 -1.83 6.39 -1.61
N LEU A 434 -1.49 6.57 -2.89
CA LEU A 434 -2.34 7.21 -3.89
C LEU A 434 -3.22 6.22 -4.64
N TYR A 435 -3.23 4.94 -4.26
CA TYR A 435 -4.02 3.89 -4.93
C TYR A 435 -5.51 4.25 -4.99
N VAL A 436 -6.16 4.52 -3.86
CA VAL A 436 -7.58 4.95 -3.83
C VAL A 436 -7.79 6.39 -4.34
N PRO A 437 -6.95 7.38 -3.98
CA PRO A 437 -7.00 8.73 -4.56
C PRO A 437 -7.04 8.76 -6.10
N ALA A 438 -6.34 7.85 -6.77
CA ALA A 438 -6.34 7.71 -8.22
C ALA A 438 -7.75 7.52 -8.80
N LEU A 439 -8.62 6.77 -8.11
CA LEU A 439 -10.01 6.57 -8.53
C LEU A 439 -10.79 7.88 -8.48
N GLY A 440 -10.63 8.65 -7.40
CA GLY A 440 -11.28 9.95 -7.26
C GLY A 440 -10.87 10.91 -8.38
N PHE A 441 -9.57 10.95 -8.70
CA PHE A 441 -9.06 11.70 -9.83
C PHE A 441 -9.59 11.21 -11.19
N ALA A 442 -9.58 9.90 -11.44
CA ALA A 442 -10.09 9.33 -12.69
C ALA A 442 -11.56 9.69 -12.93
N LEU A 443 -12.38 9.60 -11.88
CA LEU A 443 -13.79 10.01 -11.96
C LEU A 443 -13.91 11.51 -12.25
N LEU A 444 -13.21 12.38 -11.52
CA LEU A 444 -13.25 13.83 -11.76
C LEU A 444 -12.80 14.22 -13.17
N LEU A 445 -11.73 13.60 -13.68
CA LEU A 445 -11.21 13.87 -15.00
C LEU A 445 -12.22 13.49 -16.08
N VAL A 446 -12.76 12.27 -16.02
CA VAL A 446 -13.76 11.81 -17.00
C VAL A 446 -15.02 12.64 -16.92
N GLN A 447 -15.48 12.97 -15.71
CA GLN A 447 -16.62 13.86 -15.52
C GLN A 447 -16.43 15.22 -16.20
N GLY A 448 -15.27 15.84 -15.99
CA GLY A 448 -14.93 17.12 -16.60
C GLY A 448 -14.96 17.05 -18.12
N LEU A 449 -14.42 15.97 -18.71
CA LEU A 449 -14.43 15.77 -20.16
C LEU A 449 -15.82 15.55 -20.75
N PHE A 450 -16.67 14.76 -20.07
CA PHE A 450 -18.06 14.57 -20.50
C PHE A 450 -18.87 15.87 -20.39
N TRP A 451 -18.66 16.65 -19.32
CA TRP A 451 -19.28 17.96 -19.17
C TRP A 451 -18.86 18.94 -20.28
N ILE A 452 -17.58 18.96 -20.68
CA ILE A 452 -17.10 19.75 -21.82
C ILE A 452 -17.76 19.26 -23.12
N ASN A 453 -17.85 17.94 -23.34
CA ASN A 453 -18.49 17.36 -24.52
C ASN A 453 -19.96 17.80 -24.64
N GLU A 454 -20.70 17.71 -23.55
CA GLU A 454 -22.10 18.11 -23.49
C GLU A 454 -22.26 19.61 -23.81
N LYS A 455 -21.43 20.45 -23.18
CA LYS A 455 -21.51 21.91 -23.32
C LYS A 455 -21.16 22.40 -24.73
N TYR A 456 -20.18 21.80 -25.39
CA TYR A 456 -19.63 22.32 -26.64
C TYR A 456 -19.97 21.50 -27.89
N VAL A 457 -20.12 20.17 -27.77
CA VAL A 457 -20.42 19.31 -28.93
C VAL A 457 -21.92 19.03 -29.02
N LEU A 458 -22.53 18.51 -27.95
CA LEU A 458 -23.92 18.07 -27.99
C LEU A 458 -24.89 19.25 -28.08
N LYS A 459 -24.62 20.36 -27.38
CA LYS A 459 -25.45 21.56 -27.44
C LYS A 459 -25.53 22.23 -28.83
N HIS A 460 -24.54 22.00 -29.69
CA HIS A 460 -24.48 22.55 -31.05
C HIS A 460 -24.82 21.52 -32.14
N ALA A 461 -25.09 20.28 -31.76
CA ALA A 461 -25.58 19.26 -32.70
C ALA A 461 -27.10 19.44 -32.85
N GLU A 462 -27.54 19.97 -33.99
CA GLU A 462 -28.97 19.98 -34.33
C GLU A 462 -29.51 18.54 -34.41
N GLU A 463 -30.70 18.37 -33.84
CA GLU A 463 -31.56 17.17 -33.76
C GLU A 463 -31.18 15.99 -32.84
N HIS A 464 -32.19 15.61 -32.06
CA HIS A 464 -32.35 14.54 -31.07
C HIS A 464 -31.30 13.41 -31.09
N ALA A 465 -30.31 13.51 -30.19
CA ALA A 465 -29.50 12.38 -29.77
C ALA A 465 -29.98 11.88 -28.40
N GLU A 466 -31.18 11.30 -28.33
CA GLU A 466 -31.66 10.59 -27.12
C GLU A 466 -30.95 9.24 -26.90
N ASP A 467 -30.13 8.79 -27.85
CA ASP A 467 -29.37 7.56 -27.70
C ASP A 467 -28.16 7.75 -26.77
N ILE A 468 -28.25 7.14 -25.57
CA ILE A 468 -27.16 6.98 -24.58
C ILE A 468 -25.92 6.30 -25.19
N PHE A 469 -26.06 5.65 -26.36
CA PHE A 469 -24.98 4.98 -27.09
C PHE A 469 -24.39 5.80 -28.26
N SER A 470 -24.81 7.06 -28.45
CA SER A 470 -24.38 7.87 -29.59
C SER A 470 -22.87 8.20 -29.54
N ILE A 471 -22.15 7.93 -30.63
CA ILE A 471 -20.72 8.27 -30.83
C ILE A 471 -20.44 9.76 -30.61
N LYS A 472 -21.44 10.65 -30.81
CA LYS A 472 -21.31 12.10 -30.55
C LYS A 472 -21.02 12.41 -29.08
N GLN A 473 -21.39 11.52 -28.14
CA GLN A 473 -21.07 11.66 -26.72
C GLN A 473 -19.59 11.41 -26.39
N LEU A 474 -18.82 10.86 -27.34
CA LEU A 474 -17.46 10.38 -27.14
C LEU A 474 -16.38 11.26 -27.78
N VAL A 475 -16.75 12.30 -28.53
CA VAL A 475 -15.79 13.12 -29.30
C VAL A 475 -14.71 13.74 -28.40
N VAL A 476 -15.09 14.56 -27.43
CA VAL A 476 -14.13 15.20 -26.50
C VAL A 476 -13.42 14.17 -25.60
N PRO A 477 -14.13 13.21 -24.95
CA PRO A 477 -13.47 12.18 -24.16
C PRO A 477 -12.43 11.39 -24.95
N CYS A 478 -12.73 10.92 -26.16
CA CYS A 478 -11.77 10.16 -26.96
C CYS A 478 -10.56 10.99 -27.38
N ILE A 479 -10.76 12.23 -27.86
CA ILE A 479 -9.66 13.11 -28.28
C ILE A 479 -8.73 13.43 -27.10
N ALA A 480 -9.29 13.73 -25.92
CA ALA A 480 -8.50 14.09 -24.75
C ALA A 480 -7.88 12.88 -24.05
N LEU A 481 -8.60 11.76 -23.95
CA LEU A 481 -8.13 10.59 -23.21
C LEU A 481 -7.10 9.76 -23.98
N LEU A 482 -7.14 9.73 -25.31
CA LEU A 482 -6.17 8.95 -26.08
C LEU A 482 -4.70 9.31 -25.77
N PRO A 483 -4.27 10.59 -25.77
CA PRO A 483 -2.89 10.93 -25.38
C PRO A 483 -2.61 10.68 -23.89
N ILE A 484 -3.59 10.89 -23.00
CA ILE A 484 -3.45 10.64 -21.56
C ILE A 484 -3.23 9.15 -21.29
N LEU A 485 -4.08 8.29 -21.86
CA LEU A 485 -3.99 6.84 -21.74
C LEU A 485 -2.73 6.30 -22.42
N GLY A 486 -2.32 6.87 -23.55
CA GLY A 486 -1.04 6.55 -24.20
C GLY A 486 0.16 6.87 -23.31
N PHE A 487 0.19 8.08 -22.73
CA PHE A 487 1.22 8.47 -21.77
C PHE A 487 1.21 7.58 -20.54
N PHE A 488 0.04 7.32 -19.94
CA PHE A 488 -0.10 6.44 -18.77
C PHE A 488 0.39 5.03 -19.07
N SER A 489 -0.06 4.43 -20.17
CA SER A 489 0.38 3.10 -20.62
C SER A 489 1.90 3.03 -20.80
N TYR A 490 2.48 4.01 -21.49
CA TYR A 490 3.93 4.09 -21.73
C TYR A 490 4.72 4.20 -20.43
N ARG A 491 4.29 5.09 -19.53
CA ARG A 491 4.93 5.31 -18.24
C ARG A 491 4.83 4.08 -17.34
N THR A 492 3.68 3.44 -17.29
CA THR A 492 3.46 2.20 -16.53
C THR A 492 4.33 1.06 -17.07
N TRP A 493 4.35 0.87 -18.39
CA TRP A 493 5.16 -0.17 -19.02
C TRP A 493 6.65 -0.02 -18.70
N ILE A 494 7.22 1.18 -18.87
CA ILE A 494 8.63 1.44 -18.52
C ILE A 494 8.87 1.26 -17.02
N ARG A 495 7.94 1.75 -16.19
CA ARG A 495 8.10 1.65 -14.75
C ARG A 495 8.11 0.20 -14.28
N ASN A 496 7.30 -0.67 -14.88
CA ASN A 496 7.25 -2.09 -14.55
C ASN A 496 8.60 -2.80 -14.77
N ASP A 497 9.32 -2.45 -15.83
CA ASP A 497 10.64 -3.02 -16.13
C ASP A 497 11.72 -2.54 -15.15
N ILE A 498 11.57 -1.34 -14.57
CA ILE A 498 12.49 -0.85 -13.53
C ILE A 498 12.40 -1.72 -12.27
N TRP A 499 11.22 -2.27 -11.95
CA TRP A 499 10.97 -3.17 -10.81
C TRP A 499 11.49 -4.61 -11.03
N LYS A 500 12.31 -4.85 -12.05
CA LYS A 500 12.86 -6.18 -12.35
C LYS A 500 13.82 -6.71 -11.28
N SER A 501 14.60 -5.84 -10.67
CA SER A 501 15.59 -6.18 -9.64
C SER A 501 15.92 -4.98 -8.76
N ASP A 502 16.48 -5.23 -7.56
CA ASP A 502 17.03 -4.19 -6.69
C ASP A 502 18.03 -3.28 -7.43
N ALA A 503 18.90 -3.86 -8.25
CA ALA A 503 19.91 -3.11 -9.01
C ALA A 503 19.28 -2.12 -10.00
N THR A 504 18.28 -2.54 -10.78
CA THR A 504 17.58 -1.67 -11.75
C THR A 504 16.74 -0.62 -11.04
N LEU A 505 16.06 -1.00 -9.96
CA LEU A 505 15.20 -0.09 -9.20
C LEU A 505 16.01 1.02 -8.54
N PHE A 506 17.07 0.68 -7.80
CA PHE A 506 17.84 1.66 -7.04
C PHE A 506 18.65 2.58 -7.95
N SER A 507 19.24 2.03 -9.02
CA SER A 507 20.03 2.84 -9.97
C SER A 507 19.18 3.77 -10.83
N SER A 508 17.91 3.42 -11.09
CA SER A 508 17.00 4.31 -11.80
C SER A 508 16.51 5.46 -10.91
N ASP A 509 16.14 5.13 -9.67
CA ASP A 509 15.40 6.03 -8.78
C ASP A 509 16.30 7.02 -8.04
N ILE A 510 17.60 6.75 -7.93
CA ILE A 510 18.58 7.69 -7.36
C ILE A 510 18.59 9.04 -8.10
N ARG A 511 18.25 9.06 -9.40
CA ARG A 511 18.16 10.29 -10.20
C ARG A 511 16.98 11.18 -9.79
N PHE A 512 15.93 10.59 -9.22
CA PHE A 512 14.72 11.29 -8.82
C PHE A 512 14.65 11.52 -7.31
N SER A 513 15.30 10.65 -6.53
CA SER A 513 15.40 10.74 -5.07
C SER A 513 16.85 10.81 -4.55
N PRO A 514 17.70 11.73 -5.05
CA PRO A 514 19.11 11.80 -4.66
C PRO A 514 19.33 12.25 -3.21
N GLN A 515 18.31 12.86 -2.59
CA GLN A 515 18.35 13.33 -1.20
C GLN A 515 17.73 12.32 -0.21
N SER A 516 17.26 11.16 -0.68
CA SER A 516 16.87 10.06 0.21
C SER A 516 18.10 9.33 0.72
N CYS A 517 18.27 9.27 2.06
CA CYS A 517 19.31 8.46 2.68
C CYS A 517 19.08 6.96 2.43
N HIS A 518 17.82 6.51 2.32
CA HIS A 518 17.47 5.13 1.99
C HIS A 518 17.87 4.75 0.57
N VAL A 519 17.52 5.57 -0.42
CA VAL A 519 17.85 5.27 -1.83
C VAL A 519 19.36 5.19 -2.01
N ASN A 520 20.11 6.13 -1.43
CA ASN A 520 21.58 6.10 -1.43
C ASN A 520 22.13 4.85 -0.70
N LYS A 521 21.58 4.49 0.46
CA LYS A 521 22.01 3.29 1.21
C LYS A 521 21.71 2.01 0.44
N HIS A 522 20.53 1.86 -0.16
CA HIS A 522 20.13 0.69 -0.93
C HIS A 522 21.00 0.53 -2.18
N LEU A 523 21.19 1.60 -2.95
CA LEU A 523 22.07 1.58 -4.12
C LEU A 523 23.51 1.25 -3.74
N GLY A 524 24.07 1.94 -2.74
CA GLY A 524 25.43 1.67 -2.26
C GLY A 524 25.58 0.22 -1.78
N SER A 525 24.59 -0.29 -1.04
CA SER A 525 24.57 -1.67 -0.55
C SER A 525 24.57 -2.69 -1.66
N GLU A 526 23.72 -2.52 -2.67
CA GLU A 526 23.64 -3.46 -3.80
C GLU A 526 24.91 -3.43 -4.65
N VAL A 527 25.46 -2.25 -4.90
CA VAL A 527 26.72 -2.10 -5.65
C VAL A 527 27.89 -2.72 -4.87
N ILE A 528 27.94 -2.56 -3.55
CA ILE A 528 28.96 -3.22 -2.70
C ILE A 528 28.80 -4.75 -2.74
N ASN A 529 27.57 -5.26 -2.75
CA ASN A 529 27.33 -6.70 -2.91
C ASN A 529 27.80 -7.19 -4.30
N GLN A 530 27.62 -6.40 -5.36
CA GLN A 530 28.16 -6.70 -6.69
C GLN A 530 29.69 -6.69 -6.69
N ALA A 531 30.32 -5.72 -6.02
CA ALA A 531 31.76 -5.64 -5.86
C ALA A 531 32.30 -6.88 -5.11
N PHE A 532 31.62 -7.31 -4.05
CA PHE A 532 31.94 -8.53 -3.33
C PHE A 532 31.89 -9.77 -4.23
N ARG A 533 30.79 -9.96 -4.99
CA ARG A 533 30.65 -11.10 -5.92
C ARG A 533 31.76 -11.12 -6.99
N LEU A 534 32.13 -9.95 -7.51
CA LEU A 534 33.20 -9.83 -8.50
C LEU A 534 34.58 -10.14 -7.88
N MET A 535 34.85 -9.62 -6.68
CA MET A 535 36.09 -9.88 -5.94
C MET A 535 36.23 -11.37 -5.59
N ASP A 536 35.16 -12.02 -5.15
CA ASP A 536 35.15 -13.47 -4.90
C ASP A 536 35.41 -14.28 -6.19
N SER A 537 34.82 -13.87 -7.32
CA SER A 537 35.11 -14.49 -8.63
C SER A 537 36.58 -14.32 -9.04
N LEU A 538 37.17 -13.14 -8.80
CA LEU A 538 38.59 -12.86 -9.06
C LEU A 538 39.53 -13.76 -8.25
N ASN A 539 39.16 -14.10 -7.01
CA ASN A 539 39.96 -14.97 -6.15
C ASN A 539 39.86 -16.46 -6.51
N LYS A 540 38.75 -16.89 -7.15
CA LYS A 540 38.46 -18.30 -7.41
C LYS A 540 38.81 -18.79 -8.81
N LYS A 541 38.79 -17.91 -9.83
CA LYS A 541 39.00 -18.31 -11.23
C LYS A 541 40.43 -18.10 -11.70
N GLN A 542 40.85 -18.95 -12.64
CA GLN A 542 42.08 -18.74 -13.40
C GLN A 542 41.79 -17.78 -14.56
N TYR A 543 42.41 -16.59 -14.55
CA TYR A 543 42.16 -15.52 -15.52
C TYR A 543 43.28 -15.39 -16.55
N THR A 544 42.92 -14.97 -17.77
CA THR A 544 43.90 -14.37 -18.69
C THR A 544 44.32 -12.99 -18.16
N LYS A 545 45.56 -12.54 -18.46
CA LYS A 545 46.07 -11.24 -17.97
C LYS A 545 45.14 -10.06 -18.32
N ASP A 546 44.58 -10.05 -19.52
CA ASP A 546 43.67 -8.99 -19.97
C ASP A 546 42.30 -9.05 -19.29
N GLY A 547 41.76 -10.25 -19.07
CA GLY A 547 40.52 -10.46 -18.34
C GLY A 547 40.63 -9.99 -16.89
N PHE A 548 41.75 -10.30 -16.23
CA PHE A 548 42.02 -9.87 -14.86
C PHE A 548 42.10 -8.33 -14.75
N LYS A 549 42.78 -7.66 -15.68
CA LYS A 549 42.91 -6.20 -15.70
C LYS A 549 41.54 -5.52 -15.88
N LYS A 550 40.72 -6.03 -16.79
CA LYS A 550 39.37 -5.50 -17.04
C LYS A 550 38.47 -5.62 -15.81
N ASP A 551 38.40 -6.81 -15.21
CA ASP A 551 37.57 -7.06 -14.04
C ASP A 551 38.09 -6.33 -12.79
N SER A 552 39.41 -6.13 -12.67
CA SER A 552 40.01 -5.32 -11.60
C SER A 552 39.63 -3.83 -11.70
N ASN A 553 39.63 -3.27 -12.91
CA ASN A 553 39.16 -1.90 -13.14
C ASN A 553 37.67 -1.77 -12.81
N ARG A 554 36.85 -2.71 -13.28
CA ARG A 554 35.43 -2.77 -12.96
C ARG A 554 35.18 -2.89 -11.45
N LEU A 555 35.97 -3.69 -10.75
CA LEU A 555 35.89 -3.80 -9.29
C LEU A 555 36.19 -2.46 -8.62
N LYS A 556 37.21 -1.73 -9.10
CA LYS A 556 37.52 -0.39 -8.58
C LYS A 556 36.35 0.58 -8.78
N GLU A 557 35.77 0.62 -9.98
CA GLU A 557 34.60 1.45 -10.29
C GLU A 557 33.40 1.12 -9.39
N LEU A 558 33.10 -0.18 -9.18
CA LEU A 558 32.03 -0.60 -8.28
C LEU A 558 32.31 -0.19 -6.83
N CYS A 559 33.56 -0.33 -6.36
CA CYS A 559 33.96 0.12 -5.03
C CYS A 559 33.74 1.62 -4.86
N ASP A 560 34.25 2.43 -5.81
CA ASP A 560 34.17 3.89 -5.75
C ASP A 560 32.71 4.37 -5.80
N PHE A 561 31.90 3.78 -6.67
CA PHE A 561 30.48 4.10 -6.81
C PHE A 561 29.65 3.67 -5.58
N GLY A 562 29.88 2.45 -5.07
CA GLY A 562 29.21 1.95 -3.87
C GLY A 562 29.53 2.81 -2.64
N LEU A 563 30.81 3.13 -2.43
CA LEU A 563 31.26 4.00 -1.34
C LEU A 563 30.77 5.44 -1.48
N HIS A 564 30.64 5.96 -2.71
CA HIS A 564 30.08 7.30 -2.94
C HIS A 564 28.65 7.37 -2.40
N HIS A 565 27.78 6.45 -2.81
CA HIS A 565 26.38 6.45 -2.37
C HIS A 565 26.22 6.11 -0.88
N THR A 566 27.01 5.18 -0.34
CA THR A 566 26.99 4.92 1.11
C THR A 566 27.45 6.14 1.92
N ARG A 567 28.48 6.87 1.47
CA ARG A 567 28.88 8.14 2.09
C ARG A 567 27.80 9.21 1.96
N ARG A 568 27.15 9.32 0.80
CA ARG A 568 26.06 10.27 0.61
C ARG A 568 24.89 10.01 1.58
N ALA A 569 24.54 8.76 1.82
CA ALA A 569 23.55 8.39 2.83
C ALA A 569 23.95 8.86 4.24
N MET A 570 25.24 8.72 4.59
CA MET A 570 25.78 9.22 5.86
C MET A 570 25.89 10.74 5.94
N GLU A 571 26.10 11.44 4.83
CA GLU A 571 26.07 12.91 4.80
C GLU A 571 24.66 13.45 5.06
N ILE A 572 23.64 12.81 4.47
CA ILE A 572 22.23 13.16 4.68
C ILE A 572 21.80 12.81 6.10
N HIS A 573 22.20 11.63 6.60
CA HIS A 573 21.91 11.18 7.95
C HIS A 573 23.18 10.63 8.65
N PRO A 574 23.91 11.48 9.41
CA PRO A 574 25.19 11.10 10.04
C PRO A 574 25.14 9.95 11.04
N LYS A 575 23.98 9.67 11.62
CA LYS A 575 23.74 8.56 12.55
C LYS A 575 23.00 7.39 11.90
N PHE A 576 23.06 7.26 10.56
CA PHE A 576 22.34 6.19 9.88
C PHE A 576 23.06 4.84 10.02
N GLY A 577 22.69 4.07 11.05
CA GLY A 577 23.37 2.83 11.45
C GLY A 577 23.57 1.82 10.31
N GLU A 578 22.58 1.65 9.44
CA GLU A 578 22.64 0.71 8.30
C GLU A 578 23.68 1.10 7.24
N ALA A 579 23.76 2.40 6.90
CA ALA A 579 24.76 2.89 5.95
C ALA A 579 26.18 2.76 6.54
N ILE A 580 26.33 3.08 7.83
CA ILE A 580 27.60 2.95 8.55
C ILE A 580 28.02 1.47 8.65
N PHE A 581 27.07 0.56 8.92
CA PHE A 581 27.31 -0.88 8.91
C PHE A 581 27.83 -1.35 7.55
N LYS A 582 27.23 -0.87 6.46
CA LYS A 582 27.65 -1.26 5.10
C LYS A 582 29.07 -0.80 4.78
N MET A 583 29.54 0.32 5.34
CA MET A 583 30.97 0.70 5.29
C MET A 583 31.86 -0.33 5.99
N GLY A 584 31.46 -0.80 7.18
CA GLY A 584 32.17 -1.87 7.89
C GLY A 584 32.25 -3.15 7.07
N TYR A 585 31.12 -3.56 6.47
CA TYR A 585 31.06 -4.72 5.59
C TYR A 585 31.96 -4.60 4.37
N PHE A 586 32.01 -3.41 3.75
CA PHE A 586 32.93 -3.16 2.64
C PHE A 586 34.39 -3.40 3.02
N TYR A 587 34.84 -2.88 4.17
CA TYR A 587 36.21 -3.07 4.66
C TYR A 587 36.46 -4.46 5.24
N GLN A 588 35.44 -5.21 5.63
CA GLN A 588 35.61 -6.61 6.02
C GLN A 588 35.73 -7.51 4.78
N ALA A 589 34.83 -7.35 3.82
CA ALA A 589 34.57 -8.35 2.80
C ALA A 589 35.11 -8.00 1.41
N VAL A 590 35.22 -6.71 1.03
CA VAL A 590 35.58 -6.30 -0.35
C VAL A 590 37.01 -5.76 -0.43
N ARG A 591 37.36 -4.86 0.51
CA ARG A 591 38.72 -4.31 0.66
C ARG A 591 39.19 -4.55 2.10
N PRO A 592 39.62 -5.78 2.43
CA PRO A 592 39.98 -6.17 3.79
C PRO A 592 40.90 -5.15 4.48
N ASN A 593 40.37 -4.47 5.49
CA ASN A 593 41.07 -3.57 6.39
C ASN A 593 40.40 -3.68 7.76
N ILE A 594 41.05 -4.40 8.67
CA ILE A 594 40.47 -4.79 9.96
C ILE A 594 40.17 -3.55 10.82
N ASP A 595 41.09 -2.60 10.89
CA ASP A 595 40.93 -1.39 11.69
C ASP A 595 39.73 -0.56 11.22
N SER A 596 39.59 -0.38 9.90
CA SER A 596 38.47 0.34 9.31
C SER A 596 37.15 -0.41 9.50
N ALA A 597 37.13 -1.72 9.28
CA ALA A 597 35.93 -2.54 9.48
C ALA A 597 35.41 -2.44 10.92
N VAL A 598 36.30 -2.65 11.91
CA VAL A 598 35.96 -2.54 13.34
C VAL A 598 35.55 -1.11 13.70
N PHE A 599 36.24 -0.09 13.19
CA PHE A 599 35.86 1.31 13.40
C PHE A 599 34.43 1.60 12.96
N TYR A 600 34.07 1.24 11.72
CA TYR A 600 32.73 1.50 11.19
C TYR A 600 31.67 0.65 11.90
N TYR A 601 31.93 -0.62 12.23
CA TYR A 601 30.96 -1.40 13.00
C TYR A 601 30.72 -0.84 14.40
N ARG A 602 31.76 -0.38 15.10
CA ARG A 602 31.59 0.30 16.39
C ARG A 602 30.84 1.62 16.25
N LYS A 603 31.10 2.38 15.18
CA LYS A 603 30.37 3.60 14.87
C LYS A 603 28.89 3.31 14.60
N SER A 604 28.58 2.22 13.91
CA SER A 604 27.20 1.76 13.69
C SER A 604 26.54 1.32 15.00
N ILE A 605 27.24 0.60 15.87
CA ILE A 605 26.75 0.25 17.22
C ILE A 605 26.46 1.50 18.04
N ALA A 606 27.34 2.51 18.02
CA ALA A 606 27.12 3.76 18.72
C ALA A 606 25.89 4.53 18.21
N ALA A 607 25.60 4.44 16.91
CA ALA A 607 24.43 5.07 16.29
C ALA A 607 23.14 4.24 16.46
N THR A 608 23.24 2.91 16.42
CA THR A 608 22.12 1.98 16.48
C THR A 608 22.55 0.70 17.22
N PRO A 609 22.53 0.72 18.57
CA PRO A 609 23.00 -0.42 19.38
C PRO A 609 22.23 -1.71 19.17
N THR A 610 20.99 -1.61 18.67
CA THR A 610 20.11 -2.75 18.40
C THR A 610 20.39 -3.44 17.06
N TYR A 611 21.29 -2.89 16.22
CA TYR A 611 21.63 -3.48 14.92
C TYR A 611 22.63 -4.63 15.11
N TYR A 612 22.09 -5.80 15.48
CA TYR A 612 22.80 -7.00 15.93
C TYR A 612 23.82 -7.56 14.92
N PHE A 613 23.65 -7.30 13.61
CA PHE A 613 24.60 -7.71 12.58
C PHE A 613 26.02 -7.16 12.81
N ASN A 614 26.16 -5.99 13.46
CA ASN A 614 27.47 -5.44 13.81
C ASN A 614 28.25 -6.38 14.75
N TYR A 615 27.58 -6.90 15.77
CA TYR A 615 28.21 -7.75 16.80
C TYR A 615 28.69 -9.07 16.21
N GLY A 616 27.84 -9.73 15.40
CA GLY A 616 28.22 -10.95 14.69
C GLY A 616 29.44 -10.74 13.78
N ASN A 617 29.47 -9.66 13.00
CA ASN A 617 30.58 -9.39 12.09
C ASN A 617 31.89 -9.02 12.82
N ILE A 618 31.81 -8.24 13.91
CA ILE A 618 32.99 -7.99 14.76
C ILE A 618 33.50 -9.30 15.38
N GLY A 619 32.60 -10.21 15.78
CA GLY A 619 32.97 -11.55 16.27
C GLY A 619 33.75 -12.35 15.23
N ILE A 620 33.29 -12.36 13.98
CA ILE A 620 33.99 -13.02 12.86
C ILE A 620 35.40 -12.43 12.67
N ILE A 621 35.52 -11.11 12.74
CA ILE A 621 36.83 -10.44 12.62
C ILE A 621 37.76 -10.88 13.76
N TYR A 622 37.31 -10.85 15.01
CA TYR A 622 38.14 -11.24 16.16
C TYR A 622 38.52 -12.72 16.15
N GLU A 623 37.63 -13.59 15.68
CA GLU A 623 37.93 -15.00 15.45
C GLU A 623 39.06 -15.14 14.42
N SER A 624 38.99 -14.41 13.31
CA SER A 624 39.99 -14.49 12.23
C SER A 624 41.39 -14.00 12.63
N ILE A 625 41.49 -13.09 13.61
CA ILE A 625 42.78 -12.59 14.12
C ILE A 625 43.26 -13.29 15.40
N GLY A 626 42.71 -14.47 15.71
CA GLY A 626 43.17 -15.29 16.83
C GLY A 626 42.79 -14.76 18.21
N LYS A 627 41.66 -14.03 18.34
CA LYS A 627 41.09 -13.56 19.61
C LYS A 627 39.72 -14.23 19.87
N PRO A 628 39.68 -15.56 20.09
CA PRO A 628 38.43 -16.32 20.16
C PRO A 628 37.61 -16.03 21.43
N ASP A 629 38.26 -15.58 22.50
CA ASP A 629 37.62 -15.09 23.72
C ASP A 629 36.77 -13.83 23.46
N LEU A 630 37.31 -12.87 22.73
CA LEU A 630 36.58 -11.66 22.33
C LEU A 630 35.49 -11.98 21.30
N ALA A 631 35.76 -12.89 20.36
CA ALA A 631 34.76 -13.37 19.40
C ALA A 631 33.56 -14.02 20.10
N SER A 632 33.82 -14.89 21.09
CA SER A 632 32.80 -15.56 21.90
C SER A 632 31.88 -14.54 22.60
N TRP A 633 32.46 -13.48 23.17
CA TRP A 633 31.68 -12.39 23.77
C TRP A 633 30.78 -11.68 22.74
N TYR A 634 31.32 -11.30 21.57
CA TYR A 634 30.54 -10.63 20.53
C TYR A 634 29.41 -11.50 19.96
N TYR A 635 29.64 -12.81 19.80
CA TYR A 635 28.58 -13.73 19.38
C TYR A 635 27.49 -13.87 20.44
N ASN A 636 27.87 -13.94 21.72
CA ASN A 636 26.93 -13.92 22.84
C ASN A 636 26.14 -12.61 22.90
N GLU A 637 26.77 -11.47 22.65
CA GLU A 637 26.06 -10.18 22.56
C GLU A 637 25.12 -10.11 21.37
N ALA A 638 25.52 -10.63 20.20
CA ALA A 638 24.63 -10.70 19.04
C ALA A 638 23.37 -11.51 19.35
N VAL A 639 23.52 -12.66 20.04
CA VAL A 639 22.41 -13.49 20.54
C VAL A 639 21.60 -12.77 21.63
N ARG A 640 22.26 -12.05 22.54
CA ARG A 640 21.58 -11.31 23.62
C ARG A 640 20.71 -10.19 23.05
N ILE A 641 21.23 -9.48 22.05
CA ILE A 641 20.53 -8.36 21.40
C ILE A 641 19.40 -8.90 20.53
N ASN A 642 19.63 -9.96 19.75
CA ASN A 642 18.59 -10.66 19.01
C ASN A 642 18.61 -12.18 19.30
N PRO A 643 17.75 -12.66 20.23
CA PRO A 643 17.64 -14.08 20.56
C PRO A 643 17.16 -14.99 19.43
N GLN A 644 16.69 -14.45 18.31
CA GLN A 644 16.28 -15.21 17.13
C GLN A 644 17.32 -15.17 15.99
N TYR A 645 18.45 -14.47 16.16
CA TYR A 645 19.50 -14.38 15.14
C TYR A 645 20.26 -15.72 14.98
N LYS A 646 19.70 -16.62 14.16
CA LYS A 646 20.19 -17.99 13.97
C LYS A 646 21.67 -18.07 13.58
N ASP A 647 22.16 -17.16 12.74
CA ASP A 647 23.56 -17.18 12.33
C ASP A 647 24.50 -16.92 13.51
N ALA A 648 24.12 -16.05 14.46
CA ALA A 648 24.92 -15.84 15.66
C ALA A 648 24.95 -17.07 16.57
N TYR A 649 23.84 -17.80 16.71
CA TYR A 649 23.86 -19.12 17.38
C TYR A 649 24.80 -20.07 16.67
N GLY A 650 24.70 -20.17 15.34
CA GLY A 650 25.59 -21.02 14.53
C GLY A 650 27.07 -20.66 14.71
N LEU A 651 27.43 -19.37 14.70
CA LEU A 651 28.79 -18.88 14.92
C LEU A 651 29.27 -19.16 16.35
N ARG A 652 28.44 -18.84 17.36
CA ARG A 652 28.72 -19.11 18.78
C ARG A 652 28.95 -20.59 19.03
N ASP A 653 28.03 -21.43 18.58
CA ASP A 653 28.04 -22.87 18.88
C ASP A 653 29.21 -23.56 18.17
N LYS A 654 29.53 -23.15 16.93
CA LYS A 654 30.74 -23.61 16.23
C LYS A 654 32.02 -23.23 16.97
N LEU A 655 32.13 -21.99 17.42
CA LEU A 655 33.30 -21.52 18.17
C LEU A 655 33.44 -22.27 19.51
N LYS A 656 32.33 -22.43 20.23
CA LYS A 656 32.26 -23.16 21.51
C LYS A 656 32.63 -24.63 21.33
N ALA A 657 32.15 -25.29 20.29
CA ALA A 657 32.51 -26.68 19.99
C ALA A 657 34.01 -26.85 19.70
N ARG A 658 34.63 -25.88 19.01
CA ARG A 658 36.05 -25.93 18.64
C ARG A 658 37.01 -25.56 19.77
N THR A 659 36.62 -24.63 20.66
CA THR A 659 37.53 -24.01 21.64
C THR A 659 37.14 -24.23 23.09
N GLY A 660 35.90 -24.67 23.36
CA GLY A 660 35.32 -24.71 24.71
C GLY A 660 34.90 -23.35 25.27
N LEU A 661 35.13 -22.24 24.55
CA LEU A 661 34.89 -20.88 25.05
C LEU A 661 33.41 -20.48 24.96
N ASP A 662 32.88 -19.97 26.08
CA ASP A 662 31.55 -19.36 26.20
C ASP A 662 31.64 -18.12 27.10
N VAL A 663 32.20 -17.05 26.54
CA VAL A 663 32.51 -15.81 27.26
C VAL A 663 31.25 -14.94 27.31
N LYS A 664 30.61 -14.85 28.49
CA LYS A 664 29.38 -14.06 28.70
C LYS A 664 29.64 -12.64 29.20
N THR A 665 30.77 -12.42 29.85
CA THR A 665 31.20 -11.12 30.37
C THR A 665 32.47 -10.69 29.69
N LEU A 666 32.57 -9.41 29.33
CA LEU A 666 33.75 -8.90 28.67
C LEU A 666 35.00 -9.06 29.57
N PRO A 667 36.06 -9.76 29.12
CA PRO A 667 37.28 -9.86 29.90
C PRO A 667 37.94 -8.49 30.09
N VAL A 668 38.48 -8.21 31.28
CA VAL A 668 39.07 -6.91 31.67
C VAL A 668 40.19 -6.48 30.71
N GLN A 669 40.96 -7.43 30.19
CA GLN A 669 42.02 -7.16 29.19
C GLN A 669 41.48 -6.58 27.87
N TYR A 670 40.18 -6.74 27.59
CA TYR A 670 39.52 -6.23 26.39
C TYR A 670 38.68 -4.97 26.61
N THR A 671 38.60 -4.43 27.82
CA THR A 671 37.82 -3.22 28.13
C THR A 671 38.25 -2.03 27.24
N LYS A 672 39.54 -1.91 26.91
CA LYS A 672 40.07 -0.90 25.96
C LYS A 672 39.59 -1.07 24.51
N TYR A 673 39.16 -2.27 24.13
CA TYR A 673 38.64 -2.56 22.79
C TYR A 673 37.14 -2.30 22.68
N ILE A 674 36.47 -1.72 23.69
CA ILE A 674 35.05 -1.35 23.57
C ILE A 674 34.82 0.13 23.85
N HIS A 675 35.68 0.78 24.66
CA HIS A 675 35.48 2.16 25.12
C HIS A 675 36.06 3.29 24.25
N THR A 676 36.41 3.07 22.97
CA THR A 676 37.08 4.12 22.15
C THR A 676 36.20 4.84 21.12
N LEU A 677 34.87 4.83 21.28
CA LEU A 677 34.04 5.90 20.72
C LEU A 677 33.30 6.53 21.90
N PRO A 678 33.51 7.83 22.18
CA PRO A 678 32.86 8.46 23.30
C PRO A 678 31.35 8.31 23.14
N ILE A 679 30.73 7.66 24.12
CA ILE A 679 29.32 7.88 24.43
C ILE A 679 29.28 9.25 25.11
N SER A 680 29.62 10.33 24.39
CA SER A 680 29.29 11.67 24.85
C SER A 680 27.85 11.92 24.43
N GLY A 681 26.94 11.48 25.30
CA GLY A 681 25.73 12.22 25.55
C GLY A 681 26.13 13.61 26.03
N ALA A 682 26.33 14.51 25.08
CA ALA A 682 26.19 15.93 25.28
C ALA A 682 25.23 16.36 24.18
N ALA A 683 24.08 16.88 24.59
CA ALA A 683 23.38 17.86 23.79
C ALA A 683 24.44 18.88 23.35
N CYS A 684 24.63 19.00 22.04
CA CYS A 684 25.09 20.25 21.46
C CYS A 684 23.87 20.75 20.70
N ASP A 685 23.44 21.93 21.14
CA ASP A 685 22.23 22.65 20.76
C ASP A 685 22.03 22.80 19.24
#